data_AF-A0A3D4V613-F1
#
_entry.id   AF-A0A3D4V613-F1
#
_cell.length_a   1.000
_cell.length_b   1.000
_cell.length_c   1.000
_cell.angle_alpha   90.00
_cell.angle_beta   90.00
_cell.angle_gamma   90.00
#
_symmetry.space_group_name_H-M   'P 1'
#
loop_
_entity.id
_entity.type
_entity.pdbx_description
1 polymer ?
#
loop_
_entity_poly.entity_id
_entity_poly.type
_entity_poly.pdbx_seq_one_letter_code
_entity_poly.pdbx_strand_id
1 'polypeptide(L)'
;MPLHVSVVGPYPASTFSRTTTAPVTWTDIPSGRYAITVRQTRGTPGTFAGAPPTFDVDVSSGGLASATAIYRPVPSAMALTISGLPGSAAAAVTITPPNGAPTPVTQTSLHVAPQLATGQHTPDAWRVAAEGVTIDGARYAAAPTALDTVVAFGDTARVNVRYTIATGAIAVVVGGLPASVPGNVLVINPDNSTRTIDRTTTLTGLTPGRYRLVASTVVQQQGQQRTTFRAPADTLDVNVVASLVAAPATFTYVAQAGQLALTVNGLPAQTAGAITLSGNGLSRTFTGSVTIDSLPAGTYTLAATSVSAGAESADADRYAPTPAAQNITIGTGTTASASVTYALASGSLALTVRGLPEGTAGDVVIAGPNGFVRSVRASGLVGGLLVGRYTVTARTIKVGSDVYGVVPASRTIDIVASTTPIAMTLQYDVIPAVIDVPVTGLPAGYNASISLVGPAGEHYAIISSQRIGPAAPGRWRLTASAVTTPTGTFIPTPASRDSVAEPGDTLHFGVRYAINSGSLALAVTGLPAGVSGAVTIAGPSGFSRTATATTTYTSLVPGSYTVTAANVTVGGVTYTPAPTSQVVTVGASNVAAPATVSYSQGTGSINITATGLPAGATPTFQLSNGATTRTQVGPGTVTGLSAVTWTVTAGDVVSGSTTYSPTPATRAVPVPVNGTGAASFVYATGGGGGGGGLNYRVAGVYLTQAIQKFDGSVPLVAGRDALLRVFVVASGTNSARPDVRVRLYDGAALIQTATIAAPEASVRTATAEGTLGSTWNLLVAGANVRQALRVQVDLDPSEAVTDADRSDNVWPAGGSTQAITVNNVPPFSVRFVPVVTGVLTGNVSVANNQQFLNTARRLWPIKDITADVRLPFTSSVAALQANDENDGWMTVLSELNALRVSDGAPSTMHYYGVVKVTYSSGIAGLGFVPGRSAIGWDYLPSGDEVAAHEWGHNFSRGHAPCGVAGDPSYPYAGGIIANWGWNSLTNALVSPLATDVMSYCNTTWISDYNWSAVMQFRNSTGRVASALTTASTTPTDGLLVWGRVIDGQIQLEPAFRVSAPITPAASRPTHRLDLIDDDGSALLQLPIEAAAVDHATGHLEQQFAVVVPWSAALEARLSAVRVSDNRLPTRSAVRRSDRTRGLAGVQATPGARMNDAGPDATLSRDSRQVRVSWSNRAFAMALVRDQSTGQILGFIREPGAAVTTAGRTVDVVFSDGVRSETVR
;
A
#
# COMPACT_ATOMS: atom_id res chain seq x y z
N MET A 1 -109.05 58.15 34.10
CA MET A 1 -108.58 57.89 32.71
C MET A 1 -109.43 58.74 31.78
N PRO A 2 -108.93 59.21 30.62
CA PRO A 2 -109.77 59.88 29.63
C PRO A 2 -110.86 58.90 29.22
N LEU A 3 -112.12 59.30 29.40
CA LEU A 3 -113.25 58.51 28.94
C LEU A 3 -113.34 58.64 27.41
N HIS A 4 -114.08 57.75 26.76
CA HIS A 4 -114.48 57.94 25.36
C HIS A 4 -115.92 57.47 25.25
N VAL A 5 -116.85 58.41 25.44
CA VAL A 5 -118.29 58.17 25.46
C VAL A 5 -118.90 58.77 24.19
N SER A 6 -119.77 58.00 23.52
CA SER A 6 -120.61 58.45 22.41
C SER A 6 -122.07 58.26 22.78
N VAL A 7 -122.92 59.22 22.44
CA VAL A 7 -124.37 59.24 22.72
C VAL A 7 -125.11 59.54 21.43
N VAL A 8 -126.14 58.76 21.10
CA VAL A 8 -126.90 58.85 19.83
C VAL A 8 -128.39 58.59 20.11
N GLY A 9 -129.30 59.45 19.61
CA GLY A 9 -130.75 59.36 19.84
C GLY A 9 -131.47 60.65 19.42
N PRO A 10 -132.78 60.85 19.66
CA PRO A 10 -133.72 59.91 20.25
C PRO A 10 -134.15 58.87 19.21
N TYR A 11 -134.00 57.57 19.51
CA TYR A 11 -134.43 56.48 18.66
C TYR A 11 -135.98 56.42 18.56
N PRO A 12 -136.52 56.05 17.39
CA PRO A 12 -135.80 55.58 16.20
C PRO A 12 -135.23 56.67 15.27
N ALA A 13 -135.48 57.96 15.53
CA ALA A 13 -135.13 59.04 14.61
C ALA A 13 -133.66 59.54 14.69
N SER A 14 -133.01 59.36 15.85
CA SER A 14 -131.57 59.62 16.09
C SER A 14 -131.05 61.01 15.68
N THR A 15 -131.88 62.06 15.85
CA THR A 15 -131.61 63.44 15.39
C THR A 15 -130.55 64.20 16.20
N PHE A 16 -129.96 63.60 17.24
CA PHE A 16 -128.95 64.17 18.12
C PHE A 16 -127.82 63.15 18.37
N SER A 17 -126.57 63.59 18.23
CA SER A 17 -125.40 62.80 18.59
C SER A 17 -124.30 63.68 19.17
N ARG A 18 -123.63 63.20 20.21
CA ARG A 18 -122.45 63.84 20.81
C ARG A 18 -121.45 62.81 21.32
N THR A 19 -120.19 63.22 21.36
CA THR A 19 -119.10 62.48 22.00
C THR A 19 -118.43 63.33 23.06
N THR A 20 -117.97 62.71 24.15
CA THR A 20 -117.18 63.37 25.19
C THR A 20 -116.04 62.48 25.66
N THR A 21 -114.98 63.11 26.18
CA THR A 21 -113.86 62.43 26.85
C THR A 21 -113.79 62.67 28.36
N ALA A 22 -114.75 63.43 28.90
CA ALA A 22 -114.90 63.71 30.33
C ALA A 22 -116.39 63.58 30.74
N PRO A 23 -116.70 63.45 32.05
CA PRO A 23 -118.07 63.57 32.53
C PRO A 23 -118.65 64.93 32.12
N VAL A 24 -119.86 64.94 31.57
CA VAL A 24 -120.50 66.15 31.03
C VAL A 24 -122.01 66.08 31.21
N THR A 25 -122.62 67.22 31.48
CA THR A 25 -124.09 67.40 31.46
C THR A 25 -124.43 68.22 30.24
N TRP A 26 -125.33 67.73 29.39
CA TRP A 26 -125.91 68.51 28.29
C TRP A 26 -127.34 68.89 28.66
N THR A 27 -127.66 70.18 28.55
CA THR A 27 -128.97 70.75 28.93
C THR A 27 -129.93 70.89 27.74
N ASP A 28 -129.47 70.54 26.55
CA ASP A 28 -130.11 70.76 25.24
C ASP A 28 -130.40 69.45 24.49
N ILE A 29 -130.54 68.33 25.20
CA ILE A 29 -130.86 67.02 24.61
C ILE A 29 -132.38 66.94 24.31
N PRO A 30 -132.80 66.66 23.07
CA PRO A 30 -134.21 66.37 22.75
C PRO A 30 -134.77 65.16 23.52
N SER A 31 -136.07 65.14 23.80
CA SER A 31 -136.69 64.02 24.50
C SER A 31 -136.82 62.76 23.63
N GLY A 32 -136.44 61.60 24.20
CA GLY A 32 -136.61 60.25 23.67
C GLY A 32 -135.42 59.34 24.03
N ARG A 33 -135.26 58.20 23.35
CA ARG A 33 -134.32 57.13 23.74
C ARG A 33 -132.93 57.26 23.13
N TYR A 34 -131.86 57.20 23.92
CA TYR A 34 -130.48 57.34 23.47
C TYR A 34 -129.66 56.08 23.74
N ALA A 35 -128.83 55.67 22.79
CA ALA A 35 -127.79 54.67 23.01
C ALA A 35 -126.47 55.36 23.39
N ILE A 36 -125.79 54.84 24.42
CA ILE A 36 -124.55 55.36 24.97
C ILE A 36 -123.49 54.28 24.89
N THR A 37 -122.39 54.55 24.16
CA THR A 37 -121.28 53.61 23.94
C THR A 37 -119.98 54.12 24.54
N VAL A 38 -119.22 53.23 25.17
CA VAL A 38 -117.90 53.48 25.76
C VAL A 38 -116.82 52.56 25.20
N ARG A 39 -115.65 53.11 24.88
CA ARG A 39 -114.50 52.35 24.33
C ARG A 39 -113.53 51.90 25.41
N GLN A 40 -112.77 50.83 25.17
CA GLN A 40 -111.65 50.43 26.04
C GLN A 40 -110.64 51.57 26.22
N THR A 41 -110.05 51.67 27.41
CA THR A 41 -109.03 52.66 27.76
C THR A 41 -107.86 51.97 28.46
N ARG A 42 -106.62 52.36 28.14
CA ARG A 42 -105.41 51.89 28.83
C ARG A 42 -104.82 53.03 29.65
N GLY A 43 -104.42 52.73 30.88
CA GLY A 43 -103.72 53.65 31.78
C GLY A 43 -103.03 52.83 32.87
N THR A 44 -102.41 53.44 33.87
CA THR A 44 -101.88 52.67 35.01
C THR A 44 -103.06 52.09 35.81
N PRO A 45 -103.17 50.76 36.03
CA PRO A 45 -102.16 49.70 35.90
C PRO A 45 -102.34 48.72 34.71
N GLY A 46 -103.18 49.05 33.74
CA GLY A 46 -103.34 48.29 32.50
C GLY A 46 -104.56 48.69 31.67
N THR A 47 -105.11 47.73 30.93
CA THR A 47 -106.23 47.92 30.00
C THR A 47 -107.57 47.66 30.70
N PHE A 48 -108.54 48.56 30.52
CA PHE A 48 -109.88 48.47 31.10
C PHE A 48 -110.95 48.61 30.00
N ALA A 49 -112.07 47.91 30.17
CA ALA A 49 -113.19 47.85 29.24
C ALA A 49 -114.52 48.23 29.91
N GLY A 50 -115.36 49.01 29.23
CA GLY A 50 -116.72 49.31 29.69
C GLY A 50 -117.60 48.06 29.68
N ALA A 51 -118.37 47.84 30.75
CA ALA A 51 -119.22 46.68 30.95
C ALA A 51 -120.61 47.09 31.49
N PRO A 52 -121.68 47.07 30.66
CA PRO A 52 -121.66 46.81 29.22
C PRO A 52 -120.96 47.96 28.44
N PRO A 53 -120.41 47.69 27.25
CA PRO A 53 -119.77 48.71 26.42
C PRO A 53 -120.80 49.64 25.75
N THR A 54 -122.07 49.24 25.64
CA THR A 54 -123.17 50.07 25.13
C THR A 54 -124.43 49.83 25.98
N PHE A 55 -125.20 50.88 26.26
CA PHE A 55 -126.47 50.82 27.00
C PHE A 55 -127.41 51.97 26.61
N ASP A 56 -128.72 51.79 26.83
CA ASP A 56 -129.75 52.77 26.45
C ASP A 56 -130.21 53.64 27.63
N VAL A 57 -130.70 54.86 27.34
CA VAL A 57 -131.21 55.86 28.29
C VAL A 57 -132.38 56.63 27.70
N ASP A 58 -133.53 56.69 28.37
CA ASP A 58 -134.67 57.53 27.97
C ASP A 58 -134.61 58.93 28.60
N VAL A 59 -134.74 59.98 27.77
CA VAL A 59 -134.73 61.39 28.16
C VAL A 59 -136.14 61.97 28.01
N SER A 60 -136.72 62.56 29.05
CA SER A 60 -138.07 63.15 29.01
C SER A 60 -138.04 64.67 28.80
N SER A 61 -139.08 65.23 28.17
CA SER A 61 -139.17 66.68 27.93
C SER A 61 -139.21 67.45 29.25
N GLY A 62 -138.24 68.34 29.48
CA GLY A 62 -138.07 69.07 30.73
C GLY A 62 -137.45 68.27 31.89
N GLY A 63 -137.07 67.01 31.67
CA GLY A 63 -136.45 66.13 32.67
C GLY A 63 -134.94 65.96 32.50
N LEU A 64 -134.28 65.44 33.54
CA LEU A 64 -132.86 65.07 33.53
C LEU A 64 -132.73 63.55 33.48
N ALA A 65 -131.87 63.03 32.61
CA ALA A 65 -131.48 61.62 32.58
C ALA A 65 -129.98 61.47 32.83
N SER A 66 -129.56 60.36 33.45
CA SER A 66 -128.17 60.10 33.82
C SER A 66 -127.69 58.71 33.37
N ALA A 67 -126.37 58.59 33.20
CA ALA A 67 -125.73 57.47 32.53
C ALA A 67 -124.36 57.19 33.15
N THR A 68 -124.13 55.97 33.65
CA THR A 68 -122.88 55.59 34.32
C THR A 68 -122.28 54.35 33.67
N ALA A 69 -121.14 54.52 33.02
CA ALA A 69 -120.38 53.41 32.44
C ALA A 69 -119.32 52.89 33.42
N ILE A 70 -119.37 51.60 33.75
CA ILE A 70 -118.40 50.96 34.64
C ILE A 70 -117.29 50.31 33.81
N TYR A 71 -116.05 50.74 34.02
CA TYR A 71 -114.87 50.11 33.43
C TYR A 71 -114.34 48.99 34.33
N ARG A 72 -114.11 47.80 33.76
CA ARG A 72 -113.52 46.62 34.42
C ARG A 72 -112.15 46.30 33.81
N PRO A 73 -111.16 45.81 34.58
CA PRO A 73 -109.87 45.42 34.03
C PRO A 73 -110.01 44.23 33.06
N VAL A 74 -109.20 44.23 32.00
CA VAL A 74 -109.04 43.08 31.11
C VAL A 74 -108.05 42.10 31.79
N PRO A 75 -108.36 40.80 31.92
CA PRO A 75 -107.45 39.87 32.60
C PRO A 75 -106.07 39.79 31.94
N SER A 76 -105.01 39.60 32.75
CA SER A 76 -103.68 39.25 32.24
C SER A 76 -103.57 37.76 31.87
N ALA A 77 -102.44 37.35 31.28
CA ALA A 77 -102.17 35.94 30.96
C ALA A 77 -100.70 35.54 31.17
N MET A 78 -100.45 34.24 31.24
CA MET A 78 -99.15 33.61 31.44
C MET A 78 -98.95 32.45 30.46
N ALA A 79 -97.95 32.57 29.58
CA ALA A 79 -97.53 31.50 28.67
C ALA A 79 -96.29 30.80 29.21
N LEU A 80 -96.42 29.52 29.58
CA LEU A 80 -95.30 28.69 30.06
C LEU A 80 -94.81 27.77 28.95
N THR A 81 -93.51 27.81 28.67
CA THR A 81 -92.80 26.84 27.82
C THR A 81 -91.98 25.90 28.70
N ILE A 82 -92.07 24.60 28.45
CA ILE A 82 -91.29 23.58 29.16
C ILE A 82 -90.39 22.84 28.15
N SER A 83 -89.12 22.61 28.51
CA SER A 83 -88.14 21.95 27.63
C SER A 83 -87.10 21.12 28.39
N GLY A 84 -86.42 20.19 27.72
CA GLY A 84 -85.22 19.52 28.25
C GLY A 84 -85.41 18.19 29.00
N LEU A 85 -86.66 17.70 29.12
CA LEU A 85 -86.92 16.31 29.51
C LEU A 85 -86.94 15.40 28.26
N PRO A 86 -86.56 14.11 28.37
CA PRO A 86 -86.62 13.16 27.28
C PRO A 86 -88.06 12.70 26.98
N GLY A 87 -88.40 12.58 25.70
CA GLY A 87 -89.69 12.05 25.24
C GLY A 87 -90.90 12.86 25.72
N SER A 88 -91.98 12.16 26.05
CA SER A 88 -93.22 12.76 26.60
C SER A 88 -93.26 12.79 28.12
N ALA A 89 -92.10 12.80 28.80
CA ALA A 89 -92.04 12.76 30.25
C ALA A 89 -92.69 14.01 30.88
N ALA A 90 -93.55 13.79 31.87
CA ALA A 90 -94.28 14.86 32.54
C ALA A 90 -93.33 15.72 33.40
N ALA A 91 -93.39 17.04 33.21
CA ALA A 91 -92.67 17.97 34.05
C ALA A 91 -93.40 18.25 35.37
N ALA A 92 -92.64 18.58 36.42
CA ALA A 92 -93.16 18.94 37.73
C ALA A 92 -93.16 20.47 37.89
N VAL A 93 -94.00 21.17 37.10
CA VAL A 93 -94.18 22.62 37.18
C VAL A 93 -95.57 22.96 37.73
N THR A 94 -95.70 24.05 38.46
CA THR A 94 -96.95 24.58 39.01
C THR A 94 -97.06 26.07 38.71
N ILE A 95 -98.22 26.53 38.22
CA ILE A 95 -98.53 27.95 37.98
C ILE A 95 -99.64 28.39 38.94
N THR A 96 -99.43 29.49 39.65
CA THR A 96 -100.44 30.15 40.49
C THR A 96 -100.89 31.45 39.81
N PRO A 97 -102.16 31.56 39.37
CA PRO A 97 -102.71 32.79 38.84
C PRO A 97 -103.06 33.79 39.96
N PRO A 98 -103.24 35.08 39.63
CA PRO A 98 -103.65 36.12 40.57
C PRO A 98 -104.93 35.74 41.31
N ASN A 99 -104.89 35.78 42.64
CA ASN A 99 -105.99 35.42 43.54
C ASN A 99 -106.58 34.00 43.32
N GLY A 100 -105.85 33.09 42.65
CA GLY A 100 -106.29 31.72 42.40
C GLY A 100 -105.40 30.66 43.07
N ALA A 101 -105.86 29.40 43.02
CA ALA A 101 -105.11 28.27 43.55
C ALA A 101 -103.93 27.87 42.62
N PRO A 102 -102.82 27.35 43.16
CA PRO A 102 -101.76 26.75 42.36
C PRO A 102 -102.29 25.59 41.51
N THR A 103 -101.92 25.55 40.23
CA THR A 103 -102.34 24.53 39.26
C THR A 103 -101.11 23.81 38.68
N PRO A 104 -101.06 22.47 38.69
CA PRO A 104 -99.94 21.72 38.12
C PRO A 104 -100.00 21.78 36.59
N VAL A 105 -98.82 21.93 35.98
CA VAL A 105 -98.63 22.07 34.54
C VAL A 105 -97.49 21.15 34.08
N THR A 106 -97.86 20.08 33.38
CA THR A 106 -96.93 19.03 32.95
C THR A 106 -96.34 19.26 31.55
N GLN A 107 -96.92 20.19 30.78
CA GLN A 107 -96.53 20.53 29.40
C GLN A 107 -96.72 22.04 29.11
N THR A 108 -96.04 22.52 28.06
CA THR A 108 -96.16 23.90 27.53
C THR A 108 -97.62 24.32 27.33
N SER A 109 -98.03 25.45 27.90
CA SER A 109 -99.44 25.90 27.93
C SER A 109 -99.60 27.41 28.17
N LEU A 110 -100.78 27.95 27.86
CA LEU A 110 -101.18 29.35 28.09
C LEU A 110 -102.34 29.39 29.08
N HIS A 111 -102.22 30.22 30.11
CA HIS A 111 -103.20 30.40 31.19
C HIS A 111 -103.64 31.87 31.25
N VAL A 112 -104.93 32.13 31.44
CA VAL A 112 -105.50 33.49 31.54
C VAL A 112 -106.02 33.70 32.96
N ALA A 113 -105.81 34.90 33.53
CA ALA A 113 -106.28 35.23 34.86
C ALA A 113 -107.82 35.24 34.95
N PRO A 114 -108.42 34.90 36.10
CA PRO A 114 -109.86 35.08 36.32
C PRO A 114 -110.27 36.56 36.21
N GLN A 115 -111.49 36.82 35.74
CA GLN A 115 -112.01 38.19 35.64
C GLN A 115 -112.38 38.75 37.04
N LEU A 116 -111.71 39.84 37.45
CA LEU A 116 -111.79 40.37 38.81
C LEU A 116 -113.05 41.23 39.08
N ALA A 117 -113.38 41.34 40.37
CA ALA A 117 -114.45 42.17 40.89
C ALA A 117 -114.17 43.69 40.74
N THR A 118 -115.23 44.49 40.80
CA THR A 118 -115.18 45.95 40.62
C THR A 118 -114.48 46.64 41.78
N GLY A 119 -113.45 47.46 41.51
CA GLY A 119 -112.81 48.36 42.49
C GLY A 119 -111.32 48.14 42.77
N GLN A 120 -110.66 47.14 42.16
CA GLN A 120 -109.23 46.89 42.36
C GLN A 120 -108.36 47.63 41.33
N HIS A 121 -107.25 48.22 41.79
CA HIS A 121 -106.37 49.11 41.02
C HIS A 121 -104.88 48.70 41.07
N THR A 122 -104.57 47.42 41.19
CA THR A 122 -103.19 46.87 41.20
C THR A 122 -103.02 45.80 40.13
N PRO A 123 -101.88 45.70 39.41
CA PRO A 123 -101.69 44.65 38.41
C PRO A 123 -101.68 43.23 39.00
N ASP A 124 -101.76 42.24 38.10
CA ASP A 124 -101.93 40.83 38.40
C ASP A 124 -100.60 40.14 38.78
N ALA A 125 -100.51 39.58 39.99
CA ALA A 125 -99.34 38.82 40.44
C ALA A 125 -99.47 37.33 40.10
N TRP A 126 -98.48 36.80 39.37
CA TRP A 126 -98.37 35.40 38.97
C TRP A 126 -97.13 34.74 39.58
N ARG A 127 -97.23 33.44 39.86
CA ARG A 127 -96.10 32.61 40.33
C ARG A 127 -95.95 31.35 39.50
N VAL A 128 -94.71 30.98 39.18
CA VAL A 128 -94.33 29.69 38.59
C VAL A 128 -93.34 29.00 39.52
N ALA A 129 -93.50 27.72 39.81
CA ALA A 129 -92.58 26.90 40.58
C ALA A 129 -92.31 25.57 39.87
N ALA A 130 -91.07 25.07 39.89
CA ALA A 130 -90.66 23.87 39.17
C ALA A 130 -89.68 23.01 39.99
N GLU A 131 -89.98 21.72 40.09
CA GLU A 131 -89.18 20.73 40.81
C GLU A 131 -88.43 19.81 39.84
N GLY A 132 -87.33 19.21 40.32
CA GLY A 132 -86.56 18.23 39.55
C GLY A 132 -87.25 16.87 39.44
N VAL A 133 -87.01 16.14 38.35
CA VAL A 133 -87.66 14.86 38.04
C VAL A 133 -86.60 13.76 37.90
N THR A 134 -86.89 12.53 38.31
CA THR A 134 -86.03 11.35 38.05
C THR A 134 -86.67 10.48 36.98
N ILE A 135 -85.92 10.16 35.92
CA ILE A 135 -86.37 9.35 34.77
C ILE A 135 -85.27 8.34 34.48
N ASP A 136 -85.61 7.04 34.43
CA ASP A 136 -84.70 5.93 34.13
C ASP A 136 -83.39 5.93 34.95
N GLY A 137 -83.48 6.33 36.23
CA GLY A 137 -82.35 6.43 37.16
C GLY A 137 -81.49 7.70 37.00
N ALA A 138 -81.73 8.52 35.97
CA ALA A 138 -81.11 9.83 35.81
C ALA A 138 -81.97 10.93 36.44
N ARG A 139 -81.36 11.84 37.21
CA ARG A 139 -82.04 13.02 37.77
C ARG A 139 -81.93 14.20 36.82
N TYR A 140 -82.99 14.98 36.68
CA TYR A 140 -83.08 16.21 35.90
C TYR A 140 -83.48 17.38 36.82
N ALA A 141 -82.69 18.45 36.83
CA ALA A 141 -82.98 19.67 37.59
C ALA A 141 -83.71 20.69 36.70
N ALA A 142 -84.68 21.41 37.26
CA ALA A 142 -85.43 22.48 36.60
C ALA A 142 -84.74 23.85 36.78
N ALA A 143 -84.84 24.74 35.79
CA ALA A 143 -84.42 26.13 35.89
C ALA A 143 -85.36 27.05 35.08
N PRO A 144 -85.88 28.15 35.67
CA PRO A 144 -85.82 28.49 37.09
C PRO A 144 -86.69 27.55 37.93
N THR A 145 -86.31 27.33 39.20
CA THR A 145 -87.11 26.54 40.16
C THR A 145 -88.28 27.33 40.76
N ALA A 146 -88.20 28.66 40.76
CA ALA A 146 -89.32 29.54 41.08
C ALA A 146 -89.17 30.90 40.37
N LEU A 147 -90.29 31.52 40.02
CA LEU A 147 -90.38 32.87 39.47
C LEU A 147 -91.71 33.51 39.88
N ASP A 148 -91.63 34.61 40.61
CA ASP A 148 -92.77 35.49 40.91
C ASP A 148 -92.71 36.71 39.97
N THR A 149 -93.83 37.11 39.35
CA THR A 149 -93.87 38.24 38.41
C THR A 149 -95.21 38.96 38.43
N VAL A 150 -95.21 40.23 38.02
CA VAL A 150 -96.40 41.11 38.04
C VAL A 150 -96.71 41.55 36.61
N VAL A 151 -97.94 41.28 36.16
CA VAL A 151 -98.39 41.45 34.78
C VAL A 151 -99.49 42.50 34.71
N ALA A 152 -99.38 43.45 33.77
CA ALA A 152 -100.40 44.48 33.57
C ALA A 152 -101.71 43.88 33.04
N PHE A 153 -102.84 44.52 33.37
CA PHE A 153 -104.15 44.09 32.87
C PHE A 153 -104.20 44.11 31.33
N GLY A 154 -104.53 42.98 30.73
CA GLY A 154 -104.54 42.74 29.28
C GLY A 154 -103.20 42.33 28.66
N ASP A 155 -102.10 42.27 29.43
CA ASP A 155 -100.78 41.85 28.94
C ASP A 155 -100.54 40.34 29.20
N THR A 156 -99.61 39.72 28.45
CA THR A 156 -99.24 38.31 28.60
C THR A 156 -97.76 38.16 28.94
N ALA A 157 -97.44 37.61 30.11
CA ALA A 157 -96.09 37.21 30.46
C ALA A 157 -95.70 35.88 29.79
N ARG A 158 -94.40 35.69 29.51
CA ARG A 158 -93.85 34.46 28.92
C ARG A 158 -92.71 33.93 29.78
N VAL A 159 -92.78 32.67 30.19
CA VAL A 159 -91.79 32.01 31.06
C VAL A 159 -91.34 30.71 30.41
N ASN A 160 -90.04 30.39 30.52
CA ASN A 160 -89.48 29.12 30.06
C ASN A 160 -88.86 28.38 31.25
N VAL A 161 -89.28 27.14 31.49
CA VAL A 161 -88.68 26.22 32.45
C VAL A 161 -87.95 25.12 31.68
N ARG A 162 -86.63 25.08 31.86
CA ARG A 162 -85.76 24.09 31.21
C ARG A 162 -85.26 23.08 32.22
N TYR A 163 -85.32 21.81 31.84
CA TYR A 163 -84.74 20.69 32.56
C TYR A 163 -83.36 20.31 31.99
N THR A 164 -82.44 19.93 32.86
CA THR A 164 -81.10 19.44 32.50
C THR A 164 -80.68 18.28 33.40
N ILE A 165 -80.04 17.26 32.84
CA ILE A 165 -79.52 16.11 33.60
C ILE A 165 -78.51 16.55 34.67
N ALA A 166 -78.56 15.91 35.84
CA ALA A 166 -77.79 16.24 37.04
C ALA A 166 -76.95 15.05 37.57
N THR A 167 -77.04 13.88 36.95
CA THR A 167 -76.33 12.64 37.33
C THR A 167 -75.61 12.02 36.14
N GLY A 168 -74.55 11.25 36.39
CA GLY A 168 -73.81 10.49 35.38
C GLY A 168 -73.83 8.98 35.61
N ALA A 169 -72.97 8.26 34.88
CA ALA A 169 -72.81 6.81 34.99
C ALA A 169 -71.36 6.35 34.70
N ILE A 170 -70.99 5.14 35.15
CA ILE A 170 -69.73 4.44 34.82
C ILE A 170 -70.06 3.03 34.31
N ALA A 171 -69.48 2.64 33.18
CA ALA A 171 -69.53 1.27 32.66
C ALA A 171 -68.25 0.53 33.06
N VAL A 172 -68.34 -0.38 34.04
CA VAL A 172 -67.22 -1.18 34.55
C VAL A 172 -67.20 -2.51 33.83
N VAL A 173 -66.14 -2.81 33.09
CA VAL A 173 -65.94 -4.07 32.36
C VAL A 173 -64.86 -4.90 33.05
N VAL A 174 -65.21 -6.14 33.40
CA VAL A 174 -64.30 -7.14 34.00
C VAL A 174 -64.12 -8.28 33.01
N GLY A 175 -62.91 -8.44 32.46
CA GLY A 175 -62.58 -9.47 31.46
C GLY A 175 -61.36 -10.30 31.86
N GLY A 176 -61.12 -11.39 31.12
CA GLY A 176 -59.90 -12.21 31.26
C GLY A 176 -59.86 -13.20 32.45
N LEU A 177 -60.92 -13.24 33.27
CA LEU A 177 -61.11 -14.28 34.30
C LEU A 177 -62.00 -15.42 33.80
N PRO A 178 -61.82 -16.66 34.28
CA PRO A 178 -62.80 -17.73 34.09
C PRO A 178 -64.17 -17.35 34.68
N ALA A 179 -65.28 -17.77 34.06
CA ALA A 179 -66.62 -17.30 34.40
C ALA A 179 -67.08 -17.53 35.88
N SER A 180 -66.43 -18.46 36.59
CA SER A 180 -66.67 -18.76 38.01
C SER A 180 -65.83 -17.92 38.99
N VAL A 181 -64.93 -17.07 38.50
CA VAL A 181 -63.95 -16.33 39.31
C VAL A 181 -64.35 -14.84 39.39
N PRO A 182 -64.54 -14.26 40.60
CA PRO A 182 -64.95 -12.86 40.75
C PRO A 182 -63.81 -11.88 40.50
N GLY A 183 -64.12 -10.72 39.93
CA GLY A 183 -63.16 -9.66 39.61
C GLY A 183 -62.62 -8.89 40.81
N ASN A 184 -63.42 -8.65 41.85
CA ASN A 184 -63.02 -7.86 43.03
C ASN A 184 -62.40 -6.48 42.68
N VAL A 185 -63.11 -5.70 41.85
CA VAL A 185 -62.76 -4.31 41.50
C VAL A 185 -63.44 -3.35 42.49
N LEU A 186 -62.67 -2.65 43.31
CA LEU A 186 -63.16 -1.69 44.28
C LEU A 186 -63.37 -0.31 43.63
N VAL A 187 -64.60 0.16 43.55
CA VAL A 187 -64.96 1.53 43.12
C VAL A 187 -65.07 2.43 44.35
N ILE A 188 -64.23 3.44 44.41
CA ILE A 188 -64.20 4.50 45.41
C ILE A 188 -64.91 5.72 44.83
N ASN A 189 -65.97 6.16 45.50
CA ASN A 189 -66.80 7.30 45.13
C ASN A 189 -66.13 8.63 45.57
N PRO A 190 -66.57 9.80 45.05
CA PRO A 190 -66.02 11.12 45.43
C PRO A 190 -66.14 11.47 46.93
N ASP A 191 -67.03 10.81 47.67
CA ASP A 191 -67.22 10.93 49.11
C ASP A 191 -66.41 9.89 49.92
N ASN A 192 -65.47 9.20 49.28
CA ASN A 192 -64.70 8.05 49.77
C ASN A 192 -65.51 6.81 50.19
N SER A 193 -66.84 6.78 49.99
CA SER A 193 -67.59 5.53 50.13
C SER A 193 -67.18 4.53 49.03
N THR A 194 -67.20 3.23 49.34
CA THR A 194 -66.68 2.20 48.43
C THR A 194 -67.71 1.13 48.10
N ARG A 195 -67.56 0.50 46.93
CA ARG A 195 -68.35 -0.65 46.48
C ARG A 195 -67.50 -1.61 45.64
N THR A 196 -67.67 -2.91 45.81
CA THR A 196 -66.95 -3.92 45.01
C THR A 196 -67.77 -4.36 43.80
N ILE A 197 -67.10 -4.55 42.67
CA ILE A 197 -67.66 -4.99 41.39
C ILE A 197 -66.96 -6.27 40.95
N ASP A 198 -67.69 -7.39 40.96
CA ASP A 198 -67.15 -8.72 40.64
C ASP A 198 -67.31 -9.13 39.18
N ARG A 199 -68.18 -8.45 38.43
CA ARG A 199 -68.51 -8.73 37.03
C ARG A 199 -68.82 -7.45 36.28
N THR A 200 -68.74 -7.49 34.95
CA THR A 200 -69.12 -6.39 34.06
C THR A 200 -70.52 -5.84 34.39
N THR A 201 -70.64 -4.54 34.64
CA THR A 201 -71.88 -3.86 35.02
C THR A 201 -71.82 -2.35 34.75
N THR A 202 -72.97 -1.68 34.73
CA THR A 202 -73.04 -0.21 34.62
C THR A 202 -73.66 0.39 35.87
N LEU A 203 -72.95 1.35 36.47
CA LEU A 203 -73.38 2.11 37.65
C LEU A 203 -74.01 3.42 37.20
N THR A 204 -75.31 3.60 37.41
CA THR A 204 -76.08 4.80 37.02
C THR A 204 -76.45 5.66 38.24
N GLY A 205 -77.04 6.84 38.01
CA GLY A 205 -77.48 7.76 39.07
C GLY A 205 -76.34 8.40 39.88
N LEU A 206 -75.12 8.38 39.34
CA LEU A 206 -73.91 8.83 40.03
C LEU A 206 -73.85 10.36 40.13
N THR A 207 -73.36 10.89 41.24
CA THR A 207 -72.99 12.29 41.35
C THR A 207 -71.79 12.60 40.44
N PRO A 208 -71.81 13.71 39.67
CA PRO A 208 -70.64 14.15 38.92
C PRO A 208 -69.42 14.36 39.82
N GLY A 209 -68.25 13.88 39.40
CA GLY A 209 -67.02 13.90 40.20
C GLY A 209 -66.03 12.81 39.79
N ARG A 210 -64.86 12.79 40.43
CA ARG A 210 -63.80 11.79 40.19
C ARG A 210 -64.01 10.55 41.05
N TYR A 211 -64.13 9.40 40.40
CA TYR A 211 -64.19 8.07 41.00
C TYR A 211 -62.84 7.37 40.78
N ARG A 212 -62.39 6.59 41.76
CA ARG A 212 -61.17 5.78 41.63
C ARG A 212 -61.53 4.31 41.70
N LEU A 213 -61.15 3.53 40.69
CA LEU A 213 -61.39 2.10 40.62
C LEU A 213 -60.07 1.37 40.83
N VAL A 214 -60.04 0.36 41.71
CA VAL A 214 -58.84 -0.41 42.05
C VAL A 214 -59.11 -1.90 41.85
N ALA A 215 -58.35 -2.54 40.97
CA ALA A 215 -58.48 -3.96 40.65
C ALA A 215 -57.55 -4.81 41.52
N SER A 216 -58.13 -5.66 42.35
CA SER A 216 -57.36 -6.55 43.24
C SER A 216 -56.76 -7.74 42.47
N THR A 217 -55.64 -8.28 42.93
CA THR A 217 -55.12 -9.58 42.43
C THR A 217 -56.09 -10.70 42.82
N VAL A 218 -56.38 -11.61 41.89
CA VAL A 218 -57.28 -12.74 42.11
C VAL A 218 -56.49 -14.05 42.02
N VAL A 219 -56.66 -14.96 42.99
CA VAL A 219 -55.94 -16.24 43.04
C VAL A 219 -56.94 -17.38 42.95
N GLN A 220 -56.75 -18.28 41.99
CA GLN A 220 -57.51 -19.51 41.85
C GLN A 220 -56.64 -20.70 42.28
N GLN A 221 -57.18 -21.57 43.15
CA GLN A 221 -56.58 -22.86 43.46
C GLN A 221 -57.49 -23.97 42.92
N GLN A 222 -56.91 -24.90 42.16
CA GLN A 222 -57.53 -26.16 41.75
C GLN A 222 -56.56 -27.30 42.08
N GLY A 223 -56.86 -28.08 43.12
CA GLY A 223 -55.92 -29.07 43.66
C GLY A 223 -54.62 -28.41 44.12
N GLN A 224 -53.47 -28.93 43.68
CA GLN A 224 -52.16 -28.33 43.95
C GLN A 224 -51.75 -27.22 42.96
N GLN A 225 -52.49 -26.99 41.87
CA GLN A 225 -52.21 -25.87 40.96
C GLN A 225 -52.79 -24.56 41.52
N ARG A 226 -51.92 -23.55 41.63
CA ARG A 226 -52.25 -22.19 42.05
C ARG A 226 -52.01 -21.24 40.88
N THR A 227 -53.08 -20.68 40.33
CA THR A 227 -53.02 -19.72 39.22
C THR A 227 -53.36 -18.33 39.74
N THR A 228 -52.42 -17.40 39.59
CA THR A 228 -52.60 -15.99 39.98
C THR A 228 -53.01 -15.18 38.76
N PHE A 229 -54.08 -14.41 38.87
CA PHE A 229 -54.58 -13.51 37.83
C PHE A 229 -54.41 -12.05 38.29
N ARG A 230 -53.85 -11.21 37.43
CA ARG A 230 -53.66 -9.77 37.71
C ARG A 230 -54.07 -8.94 36.49
N ALA A 231 -54.74 -7.81 36.73
CA ALA A 231 -54.98 -6.78 35.71
C ALA A 231 -53.72 -5.91 35.53
N PRO A 232 -53.26 -5.64 34.30
CA PRO A 232 -52.05 -4.81 34.06
C PRO A 232 -52.15 -3.38 34.57
N ALA A 233 -53.36 -2.79 34.55
CA ALA A 233 -53.69 -1.57 35.26
C ALA A 233 -54.47 -1.96 36.52
N ASP A 234 -53.87 -1.76 37.71
CA ASP A 234 -54.52 -2.07 38.99
C ASP A 234 -55.25 -0.86 39.59
N THR A 235 -55.13 0.33 39.00
CA THR A 235 -55.94 1.52 39.31
C THR A 235 -56.37 2.26 38.03
N LEU A 236 -57.62 2.73 37.99
CA LEU A 236 -58.12 3.71 37.02
C LEU A 236 -58.83 4.87 37.75
N ASP A 237 -58.53 6.11 37.38
CA ASP A 237 -59.30 7.28 37.78
C ASP A 237 -60.28 7.67 36.67
N VAL A 238 -61.57 7.78 36.99
CA VAL A 238 -62.65 8.03 36.05
C VAL A 238 -63.43 9.28 36.48
N ASN A 239 -63.48 10.27 35.59
CA ASN A 239 -64.26 11.48 35.83
C ASN A 239 -65.69 11.31 35.29
N VAL A 240 -66.68 11.33 36.17
CA VAL A 240 -68.10 11.25 35.82
C VAL A 240 -68.66 12.66 35.68
N VAL A 241 -69.32 12.91 34.55
CA VAL A 241 -70.06 14.16 34.28
C VAL A 241 -71.56 13.87 34.22
N ALA A 242 -72.40 14.90 34.40
CA ALA A 242 -73.85 14.75 34.25
C ALA A 242 -74.19 14.40 32.79
N SER A 243 -74.58 13.14 32.54
CA SER A 243 -74.68 12.56 31.20
C SER A 243 -75.44 11.23 31.24
N LEU A 244 -76.15 10.91 30.15
CA LEU A 244 -76.74 9.59 29.93
C LEU A 244 -75.71 8.57 29.40
N VAL A 245 -74.56 9.03 28.91
CA VAL A 245 -73.46 8.16 28.44
C VAL A 245 -72.56 7.81 29.63
N ALA A 246 -72.39 6.53 29.89
CA ALA A 246 -71.54 6.04 30.96
C ALA A 246 -70.05 6.17 30.61
N ALA A 247 -69.24 6.65 31.56
CA ALA A 247 -67.79 6.71 31.41
C ALA A 247 -67.18 5.30 31.46
N PRO A 248 -66.34 4.89 30.50
CA PRO A 248 -65.81 3.53 30.43
C PRO A 248 -64.68 3.28 31.44
N ALA A 249 -64.69 2.13 32.08
CA ALA A 249 -63.61 1.63 32.93
C ALA A 249 -63.41 0.13 32.69
N THR A 250 -62.28 -0.30 32.15
CA THR A 250 -62.06 -1.70 31.75
C THR A 250 -60.85 -2.31 32.46
N PHE A 251 -61.06 -3.46 33.08
CA PHE A 251 -60.03 -4.28 33.72
C PHE A 251 -60.00 -5.67 33.09
N THR A 252 -58.91 -5.98 32.37
CA THR A 252 -58.67 -7.30 31.78
C THR A 252 -57.59 -8.02 32.57
N TYR A 253 -57.95 -9.13 33.21
CA TYR A 253 -57.06 -9.97 33.99
C TYR A 253 -56.27 -10.93 33.09
N VAL A 254 -55.03 -11.21 33.48
CA VAL A 254 -54.15 -12.17 32.78
C VAL A 254 -53.58 -13.16 33.79
N ALA A 255 -53.55 -14.44 33.44
CA ALA A 255 -52.91 -15.48 34.24
C ALA A 255 -51.37 -15.32 34.24
N GLN A 256 -50.76 -15.38 35.42
CA GLN A 256 -49.32 -15.39 35.60
C GLN A 256 -48.80 -16.85 35.52
N ALA A 257 -47.83 -17.11 34.64
CA ALA A 257 -47.48 -18.44 34.14
C ALA A 257 -46.11 -18.95 34.64
N GLY A 258 -45.80 -20.23 34.37
CA GLY A 258 -44.43 -20.79 34.20
C GLY A 258 -43.43 -20.80 35.37
N GLN A 259 -42.57 -21.83 35.41
CA GLN A 259 -41.32 -21.86 36.19
C GLN A 259 -40.12 -22.27 35.31
N LEU A 260 -38.91 -21.86 35.70
CA LEU A 260 -37.63 -22.36 35.18
C LEU A 260 -36.69 -22.74 36.33
N ALA A 261 -36.27 -24.01 36.40
CA ALA A 261 -35.18 -24.49 37.25
C ALA A 261 -33.84 -24.44 36.50
N LEU A 262 -32.94 -23.54 36.92
CA LEU A 262 -31.58 -23.43 36.42
C LEU A 262 -30.59 -24.13 37.36
N THR A 263 -29.77 -25.02 36.82
CA THR A 263 -28.67 -25.69 37.54
C THR A 263 -27.32 -25.23 37.00
N VAL A 264 -26.44 -24.73 37.86
CA VAL A 264 -25.07 -24.31 37.52
C VAL A 264 -24.07 -25.23 38.22
N ASN A 265 -23.20 -25.87 37.44
CA ASN A 265 -22.24 -26.88 37.91
C ASN A 265 -20.79 -26.53 37.52
N GLY A 266 -19.81 -27.14 38.17
CA GLY A 266 -18.40 -27.14 37.74
C GLY A 266 -17.58 -25.88 38.04
N LEU A 267 -18.16 -24.90 38.72
CA LEU A 267 -17.42 -23.76 39.28
C LEU A 267 -16.79 -24.10 40.64
N PRO A 268 -15.59 -23.58 40.96
CA PRO A 268 -15.03 -23.66 42.31
C PRO A 268 -15.89 -22.94 43.35
N ALA A 269 -15.73 -23.30 44.62
CA ALA A 269 -16.38 -22.62 45.73
C ALA A 269 -16.11 -21.10 45.68
N GLN A 270 -17.14 -20.30 45.96
CA GLN A 270 -17.15 -18.82 45.87
C GLN A 270 -16.96 -18.21 44.46
N THR A 271 -16.84 -19.01 43.38
CA THR A 271 -16.85 -18.46 42.02
C THR A 271 -18.27 -18.30 41.52
N ALA A 272 -18.69 -17.05 41.25
CA ALA A 272 -19.99 -16.75 40.67
C ALA A 272 -20.01 -17.07 39.17
N GLY A 273 -21.07 -17.71 38.68
CA GLY A 273 -21.35 -17.83 37.26
C GLY A 273 -21.78 -16.50 36.65
N ALA A 274 -21.80 -16.42 35.32
CA ALA A 274 -22.26 -15.25 34.59
C ALA A 274 -23.30 -15.69 33.54
N ILE A 275 -24.54 -15.88 33.99
CA ILE A 275 -25.65 -16.36 33.16
C ILE A 275 -26.71 -15.28 33.02
N THR A 276 -27.27 -15.10 31.82
CA THR A 276 -28.35 -14.16 31.50
C THR A 276 -29.51 -14.92 30.83
N LEU A 277 -30.73 -14.74 31.34
CA LEU A 277 -31.97 -15.17 30.69
C LEU A 277 -32.62 -13.95 30.02
N SER A 278 -32.87 -14.03 28.72
CA SER A 278 -33.54 -12.97 27.95
C SER A 278 -34.67 -13.51 27.07
N GLY A 279 -35.75 -12.74 26.91
CA GLY A 279 -36.92 -13.14 26.10
C GLY A 279 -38.21 -12.48 26.59
N ASN A 280 -39.20 -12.29 25.70
CA ASN A 280 -40.50 -11.69 26.04
C ASN A 280 -40.42 -10.37 26.83
N GLY A 281 -39.45 -9.50 26.52
CA GLY A 281 -39.21 -8.23 27.23
C GLY A 281 -38.53 -8.35 28.60
N LEU A 282 -38.23 -9.57 29.06
CA LEU A 282 -37.45 -9.85 30.26
C LEU A 282 -35.96 -9.93 29.94
N SER A 283 -35.13 -9.42 30.84
CA SER A 283 -33.68 -9.70 30.91
C SER A 283 -33.28 -9.81 32.38
N ARG A 284 -32.68 -10.93 32.80
CA ARG A 284 -32.26 -11.19 34.18
C ARG A 284 -30.93 -11.94 34.22
N THR A 285 -30.05 -11.55 35.13
CA THR A 285 -28.76 -12.21 35.36
C THR A 285 -28.78 -13.10 36.61
N PHE A 286 -27.96 -14.15 36.58
CA PHE A 286 -27.86 -15.18 37.63
C PHE A 286 -26.40 -15.62 37.80
N THR A 287 -26.04 -15.88 39.06
CA THR A 287 -24.67 -16.26 39.47
C THR A 287 -24.54 -17.70 39.95
N GLY A 288 -25.64 -18.45 40.01
CA GLY A 288 -25.69 -19.83 40.48
C GLY A 288 -27.05 -20.49 40.22
N SER A 289 -27.22 -21.72 40.71
CA SER A 289 -28.47 -22.48 40.57
C SER A 289 -29.66 -21.78 41.25
N VAL A 290 -30.81 -21.74 40.58
CA VAL A 290 -32.00 -21.00 41.02
C VAL A 290 -33.28 -21.52 40.34
N THR A 291 -34.40 -21.50 41.05
CA THR A 291 -35.74 -21.66 40.45
C THR A 291 -36.38 -20.29 40.28
N ILE A 292 -36.90 -20.02 39.09
CA ILE A 292 -37.46 -18.72 38.68
C ILE A 292 -38.94 -18.91 38.38
N ASP A 293 -39.79 -18.33 39.22
CA ASP A 293 -41.25 -18.45 39.13
C ASP A 293 -41.90 -17.28 38.38
N SER A 294 -43.16 -17.47 37.99
CA SER A 294 -44.01 -16.44 37.37
C SER A 294 -43.50 -15.92 36.02
N LEU A 295 -42.82 -16.79 35.25
CA LEU A 295 -42.32 -16.46 33.91
C LEU A 295 -43.43 -16.61 32.86
N PRO A 296 -43.75 -15.56 32.07
CA PRO A 296 -44.68 -15.65 30.96
C PRO A 296 -44.39 -16.83 30.03
N ALA A 297 -45.43 -17.52 29.56
CA ALA A 297 -45.24 -18.64 28.64
C ALA A 297 -44.61 -18.17 27.32
N GLY A 298 -43.63 -18.91 26.81
CA GLY A 298 -42.88 -18.55 25.60
C GLY A 298 -41.44 -19.02 25.61
N THR A 299 -40.65 -18.57 24.62
CA THR A 299 -39.25 -18.96 24.45
C THR A 299 -38.31 -17.90 25.01
N TYR A 300 -37.31 -18.35 25.77
CA TYR A 300 -36.25 -17.55 26.37
C TYR A 300 -34.88 -18.08 25.92
N THR A 301 -33.91 -17.19 25.74
CA THR A 301 -32.51 -17.55 25.55
C THR A 301 -31.79 -17.46 26.89
N LEU A 302 -31.13 -18.54 27.30
CA LEU A 302 -30.20 -18.56 28.43
C LEU A 302 -28.77 -18.55 27.87
N ALA A 303 -28.07 -17.43 28.04
CA ALA A 303 -26.68 -17.25 27.61
C ALA A 303 -25.75 -17.21 28.83
N ALA A 304 -24.64 -17.93 28.78
CA ALA A 304 -23.62 -17.97 29.83
C ALA A 304 -22.25 -17.58 29.26
N THR A 305 -21.53 -16.72 29.98
CA THR A 305 -20.16 -16.31 29.62
C THR A 305 -19.13 -16.93 30.55
N SER A 306 -17.89 -17.01 30.09
CA SER A 306 -16.74 -17.51 30.87
C SER A 306 -16.45 -16.61 32.07
N VAL A 307 -16.05 -17.21 33.19
CA VAL A 307 -15.77 -16.53 34.46
C VAL A 307 -14.37 -16.85 34.97
N SER A 308 -13.83 -16.00 35.84
CA SER A 308 -12.54 -16.24 36.52
C SER A 308 -12.75 -16.61 37.98
N ALA A 309 -11.98 -17.57 38.50
CA ALA A 309 -11.97 -17.94 39.90
C ALA A 309 -10.87 -17.15 40.65
N GLY A 310 -11.31 -16.16 41.46
CA GLY A 310 -10.44 -15.26 42.22
C GLY A 310 -10.76 -13.79 41.99
N ALA A 311 -10.08 -12.89 42.72
CA ALA A 311 -10.13 -11.45 42.44
C ALA A 311 -9.61 -11.15 41.02
N GLU A 312 -9.87 -9.94 40.51
CA GLU A 312 -9.55 -9.48 39.14
C GLU A 312 -8.04 -9.45 38.82
N SER A 313 -7.44 -10.64 38.72
CA SER A 313 -6.06 -10.87 38.35
C SER A 313 -5.99 -11.42 36.93
N ALA A 314 -5.01 -10.95 36.17
CA ALA A 314 -4.67 -11.51 34.85
C ALA A 314 -4.22 -12.98 34.93
N ASP A 315 -3.91 -13.48 36.13
CA ASP A 315 -3.43 -14.84 36.39
C ASP A 315 -4.51 -15.79 36.97
N ALA A 316 -5.74 -15.30 37.19
CA ALA A 316 -6.83 -16.10 37.73
C ALA A 316 -7.27 -17.22 36.75
N ASP A 317 -7.59 -18.40 37.31
CA ASP A 317 -8.09 -19.53 36.51
C ASP A 317 -9.42 -19.19 35.85
N ARG A 318 -9.56 -19.52 34.56
CA ARG A 318 -10.73 -19.21 33.74
C ARG A 318 -11.55 -20.47 33.50
N TYR A 319 -12.86 -20.34 33.63
CA TYR A 319 -13.82 -21.42 33.47
C TYR A 319 -14.79 -21.07 32.33
N ALA A 320 -14.97 -21.98 31.37
CA ALA A 320 -15.84 -21.80 30.21
C ALA A 320 -17.16 -22.60 30.38
N PRO A 321 -18.33 -22.01 30.08
CA PRO A 321 -19.62 -22.68 30.20
C PRO A 321 -19.93 -23.57 29.01
N THR A 322 -20.54 -24.72 29.29
CA THR A 322 -21.11 -25.64 28.30
C THR A 322 -22.54 -26.01 28.71
N PRO A 323 -23.56 -25.75 27.88
CA PRO A 323 -23.54 -24.89 26.69
C PRO A 323 -23.41 -23.41 27.07
N ALA A 324 -22.76 -22.61 26.21
CA ALA A 324 -22.67 -21.15 26.38
C ALA A 324 -23.96 -20.41 25.98
N ALA A 325 -24.87 -21.05 25.25
CA ALA A 325 -26.23 -20.56 25.02
C ALA A 325 -27.19 -21.73 24.80
N GLN A 326 -28.43 -21.61 25.31
CA GLN A 326 -29.51 -22.57 25.04
C GLN A 326 -30.87 -21.85 25.02
N ASN A 327 -31.77 -22.30 24.14
CA ASN A 327 -33.15 -21.81 24.09
C ASN A 327 -34.05 -22.69 24.96
N ILE A 328 -34.89 -22.07 25.78
CA ILE A 328 -35.76 -22.71 26.76
C ILE A 328 -37.19 -22.28 26.48
N THR A 329 -38.10 -23.24 26.31
CA THR A 329 -39.54 -22.94 26.17
C THR A 329 -40.24 -23.20 27.49
N ILE A 330 -40.93 -22.20 28.01
CA ILE A 330 -41.68 -22.26 29.26
C ILE A 330 -43.18 -22.38 28.95
N GLY A 331 -43.79 -23.46 29.41
CA GLY A 331 -45.23 -23.71 29.29
C GLY A 331 -46.04 -23.16 30.48
N THR A 332 -47.35 -23.00 30.27
CA THR A 332 -48.29 -22.63 31.33
C THR A 332 -48.42 -23.75 32.36
N GLY A 333 -48.13 -23.46 33.63
CA GLY A 333 -48.25 -24.44 34.73
C GLY A 333 -47.16 -25.50 34.78
N THR A 334 -46.08 -25.37 33.99
CA THR A 334 -44.95 -26.31 33.92
C THR A 334 -43.64 -25.70 34.40
N THR A 335 -42.77 -26.52 34.98
CA THR A 335 -41.37 -26.18 35.26
C THR A 335 -40.48 -26.65 34.10
N ALA A 336 -39.87 -25.71 33.38
CA ALA A 336 -38.77 -26.02 32.46
C ALA A 336 -37.46 -26.19 33.24
N SER A 337 -36.53 -27.00 32.73
CA SER A 337 -35.22 -27.21 33.35
C SER A 337 -34.10 -26.87 32.37
N ALA A 338 -33.05 -26.22 32.85
CA ALA A 338 -31.85 -25.92 32.08
C ALA A 338 -30.60 -26.08 32.95
N SER A 339 -29.48 -26.51 32.36
CA SER A 339 -28.21 -26.65 33.05
C SER A 339 -27.06 -25.99 32.29
N VAL A 340 -26.12 -25.43 33.04
CA VAL A 340 -24.86 -24.87 32.53
C VAL A 340 -23.72 -25.44 33.36
N THR A 341 -22.82 -26.18 32.74
CA THR A 341 -21.63 -26.72 33.40
C THR A 341 -20.40 -25.94 32.96
N TYR A 342 -19.70 -25.36 33.93
CA TYR A 342 -18.42 -24.70 33.72
C TYR A 342 -17.28 -25.70 33.83
N ALA A 343 -16.27 -25.58 32.98
CA ALA A 343 -15.05 -26.39 33.04
C ALA A 343 -13.81 -25.50 32.98
N LEU A 344 -12.71 -25.91 33.63
CA LEU A 344 -11.44 -25.20 33.58
C LEU A 344 -10.98 -25.09 32.12
N ALA A 345 -10.69 -23.87 31.69
CA ALA A 345 -10.32 -23.50 30.33
C ALA A 345 -8.95 -22.78 30.25
N SER A 346 -8.24 -22.71 31.39
CA SER A 346 -6.88 -22.20 31.50
C SER A 346 -5.91 -23.22 32.09
N GLY A 347 -4.63 -23.03 31.79
CA GLY A 347 -3.51 -23.56 32.54
C GLY A 347 -2.57 -22.43 33.00
N SER A 348 -1.41 -22.82 33.51
CA SER A 348 -0.38 -21.91 33.98
C SER A 348 1.03 -22.35 33.59
N LEU A 349 1.94 -21.39 33.50
CA LEU A 349 3.35 -21.56 33.17
C LEU A 349 4.20 -21.11 34.37
N ALA A 350 4.94 -22.03 34.97
CA ALA A 350 5.98 -21.71 35.95
C ALA A 350 7.28 -21.39 35.21
N LEU A 351 7.52 -20.10 34.96
CA LEU A 351 8.70 -19.63 34.24
C LEU A 351 9.85 -19.38 35.23
N THR A 352 10.98 -20.06 35.02
CA THR A 352 12.22 -19.84 35.77
C THR A 352 13.24 -19.14 34.88
N VAL A 353 13.64 -17.92 35.25
CA VAL A 353 14.71 -17.14 34.61
C VAL A 353 15.94 -17.18 35.51
N ARG A 354 17.07 -17.68 34.98
CA ARG A 354 18.36 -17.81 35.70
C ARG A 354 19.54 -17.50 34.78
N GLY A 355 20.72 -17.27 35.37
CA GLY A 355 21.97 -16.97 34.66
C GLY A 355 22.28 -15.48 34.45
N LEU A 356 21.34 -14.59 34.79
CA LEU A 356 21.57 -13.16 34.89
C LEU A 356 22.28 -12.79 36.21
N PRO A 357 23.06 -11.68 36.26
CA PRO A 357 23.64 -11.15 37.49
C PRO A 357 22.58 -10.80 38.54
N GLU A 358 22.94 -10.89 39.83
CA GLU A 358 22.04 -10.62 40.94
C GLU A 358 21.38 -9.24 40.85
N GLY A 359 20.07 -9.17 41.11
CA GLY A 359 19.28 -7.95 40.94
C GLY A 359 18.87 -7.61 39.50
N THR A 360 19.38 -8.31 38.49
CA THR A 360 19.02 -8.06 37.08
C THR A 360 17.69 -8.71 36.72
N ALA A 361 16.76 -7.92 36.18
CA ALA A 361 15.51 -8.39 35.63
C ALA A 361 15.67 -9.03 34.24
N GLY A 362 14.94 -10.10 33.96
CA GLY A 362 14.79 -10.69 32.63
C GLY A 362 13.96 -9.82 31.66
N ASP A 363 13.98 -10.16 30.37
CA ASP A 363 13.07 -9.62 29.35
C ASP A 363 12.54 -10.77 28.48
N VAL A 364 11.42 -11.36 28.90
CA VAL A 364 10.80 -12.51 28.24
C VAL A 364 9.40 -12.15 27.77
N VAL A 365 9.10 -12.37 26.50
CA VAL A 365 7.76 -12.16 25.92
C VAL A 365 7.11 -13.50 25.64
N ILE A 366 5.95 -13.74 26.25
CA ILE A 366 5.08 -14.89 26.01
C ILE A 366 3.97 -14.45 25.06
N ALA A 367 4.01 -14.90 23.81
CA ALA A 367 2.94 -14.73 22.84
C ALA A 367 2.08 -16.00 22.75
N GLY A 368 0.80 -15.90 22.39
CA GLY A 368 -0.11 -17.06 22.36
C GLY A 368 -1.37 -16.86 21.52
N PRO A 369 -2.35 -17.78 21.66
CA PRO A 369 -3.60 -17.75 20.91
C PRO A 369 -4.39 -16.46 21.17
N ASN A 370 -5.28 -16.10 20.24
CA ASN A 370 -6.16 -14.93 20.33
C ASN A 370 -5.41 -13.59 20.51
N GLY A 371 -4.15 -13.51 20.07
CA GLY A 371 -3.32 -12.31 20.20
C GLY A 371 -2.81 -12.04 21.61
N PHE A 372 -2.82 -13.04 22.50
CA PHE A 372 -2.22 -12.92 23.83
C PHE A 372 -0.73 -12.56 23.72
N VAL A 373 -0.31 -11.51 24.43
CA VAL A 373 1.10 -11.16 24.64
C VAL A 373 1.28 -10.75 26.09
N ARG A 374 2.31 -11.26 26.77
CA ARG A 374 2.70 -10.84 28.12
C ARG A 374 4.22 -10.79 28.28
N SER A 375 4.72 -9.69 28.83
CA SER A 375 6.12 -9.54 29.22
C SER A 375 6.35 -10.01 30.65
N VAL A 376 7.42 -10.78 30.88
CA VAL A 376 7.82 -11.34 32.18
C VAL A 376 9.26 -10.97 32.47
N ARG A 377 9.50 -10.42 33.66
CA ARG A 377 10.78 -9.83 34.06
C ARG A 377 11.52 -10.56 35.19
N ALA A 378 10.94 -11.60 35.76
CA ALA A 378 11.54 -12.41 36.82
C ALA A 378 11.03 -13.85 36.75
N SER A 379 11.63 -14.75 37.52
CA SER A 379 11.04 -16.07 37.76
C SER A 379 9.68 -15.92 38.46
N GLY A 380 8.66 -16.66 38.01
CA GLY A 380 7.32 -16.58 38.56
C GLY A 380 6.29 -17.45 37.86
N LEU A 381 5.08 -17.48 38.42
CA LEU A 381 3.92 -18.10 37.79
C LEU A 381 3.26 -17.11 36.82
N VAL A 382 2.93 -17.59 35.63
CA VAL A 382 2.02 -16.93 34.69
C VAL A 382 0.77 -17.78 34.59
N GLY A 383 -0.31 -17.35 35.24
CA GLY A 383 -1.59 -18.03 35.31
C GLY A 383 -2.59 -17.54 34.25
N GLY A 384 -3.81 -18.08 34.31
CA GLY A 384 -4.93 -17.64 33.45
C GLY A 384 -4.70 -17.79 31.94
N LEU A 385 -3.69 -18.57 31.52
CA LEU A 385 -3.34 -18.81 30.13
C LEU A 385 -4.38 -19.77 29.51
N LEU A 386 -5.10 -19.35 28.47
CA LEU A 386 -6.04 -20.21 27.78
C LEU A 386 -5.34 -21.44 27.17
N VAL A 387 -6.09 -22.53 26.96
CA VAL A 387 -5.56 -23.72 26.28
C VAL A 387 -5.06 -23.38 24.87
N GLY A 388 -3.84 -23.81 24.53
CA GLY A 388 -3.26 -23.67 23.19
C GLY A 388 -1.74 -23.50 23.17
N ARG A 389 -1.19 -23.24 21.99
CA ARG A 389 0.26 -23.09 21.77
C ARG A 389 0.73 -21.67 22.02
N TYR A 390 1.74 -21.53 22.87
CA TYR A 390 2.42 -20.28 23.20
C TYR A 390 3.87 -20.31 22.71
N THR A 391 4.39 -19.13 22.38
CA THR A 391 5.79 -18.89 22.00
C THR A 391 6.43 -18.00 23.06
N VAL A 392 7.37 -18.55 23.81
CA VAL A 392 8.15 -17.85 24.85
C VAL A 392 9.46 -17.39 24.24
N THR A 393 9.66 -16.08 24.14
CA THR A 393 10.83 -15.46 23.51
C THR A 393 11.60 -14.62 24.52
N ALA A 394 12.81 -15.06 24.86
CA ALA A 394 13.75 -14.32 25.66
C ALA A 394 14.54 -13.33 24.79
N ARG A 395 14.52 -12.06 25.16
CA ARG A 395 15.33 -11.01 24.52
C ARG A 395 16.69 -10.90 25.22
N THR A 396 17.68 -10.35 24.53
CA THR A 396 19.03 -10.16 25.07
C THR A 396 19.09 -8.97 26.03
N ILE A 397 19.86 -9.08 27.11
CA ILE A 397 19.93 -8.10 28.20
C ILE A 397 21.38 -7.68 28.40
N LYS A 398 21.67 -6.37 28.29
CA LYS A 398 23.00 -5.81 28.50
C LYS A 398 23.18 -5.44 29.98
N VAL A 399 24.20 -5.99 30.63
CA VAL A 399 24.56 -5.70 32.03
C VAL A 399 26.04 -5.36 32.09
N GLY A 400 26.35 -4.10 32.41
CA GLY A 400 27.73 -3.60 32.34
C GLY A 400 28.32 -3.74 30.94
N SER A 401 29.44 -4.43 30.83
CA SER A 401 30.12 -4.73 29.57
C SER A 401 29.64 -5.99 28.87
N ASP A 402 28.71 -6.76 29.43
CA ASP A 402 28.28 -8.07 28.89
C ASP A 402 26.84 -8.03 28.36
N VAL A 403 26.53 -8.87 27.38
CA VAL A 403 25.16 -9.12 26.90
C VAL A 403 24.80 -10.56 27.19
N TYR A 404 23.71 -10.77 27.91
CA TYR A 404 23.18 -12.07 28.26
C TYR A 404 22.01 -12.43 27.34
N GLY A 405 21.87 -13.70 26.99
CA GLY A 405 20.71 -14.18 26.23
C GLY A 405 20.52 -15.69 26.34
N VAL A 406 19.38 -16.17 25.84
CA VAL A 406 19.00 -17.58 25.90
C VAL A 406 19.17 -18.22 24.53
N VAL A 407 19.67 -19.45 24.49
CA VAL A 407 19.76 -20.24 23.25
C VAL A 407 18.88 -21.50 23.36
N PRO A 408 18.00 -21.79 22.37
CA PRO A 408 17.46 -20.83 21.40
C PRO A 408 16.66 -19.73 22.11
N ALA A 409 16.67 -18.52 21.54
CA ALA A 409 16.02 -17.33 22.10
C ALA A 409 14.48 -17.41 22.09
N SER A 410 13.89 -18.32 21.33
CA SER A 410 12.45 -18.56 21.30
C SER A 410 12.14 -20.06 21.40
N ARG A 411 11.12 -20.42 22.19
CA ARG A 411 10.68 -21.79 22.46
C ARG A 411 9.16 -21.85 22.48
N THR A 412 8.57 -22.89 21.90
CA THR A 412 7.11 -23.11 21.96
C THR A 412 6.73 -24.04 23.11
N ILE A 413 5.55 -23.81 23.69
CA ILE A 413 4.96 -24.62 24.76
C ILE A 413 3.45 -24.72 24.57
N ASP A 414 2.89 -25.92 24.74
CA ASP A 414 1.45 -26.15 24.66
C ASP A 414 0.86 -26.12 26.08
N ILE A 415 0.02 -25.12 26.36
CA ILE A 415 -0.70 -24.98 27.62
C ILE A 415 -2.00 -25.79 27.52
N VAL A 416 -2.25 -26.63 28.52
CA VAL A 416 -3.47 -27.44 28.67
C VAL A 416 -4.29 -26.99 29.88
N ALA A 417 -5.58 -27.33 29.92
CA ALA A 417 -6.45 -26.99 31.05
C ALA A 417 -5.99 -27.76 32.30
N SER A 418 -5.38 -27.06 33.26
CA SER A 418 -4.69 -27.67 34.39
C SER A 418 -4.41 -26.65 35.49
N THR A 419 -4.73 -26.97 36.74
CA THR A 419 -4.30 -26.21 37.92
C THR A 419 -2.83 -26.45 38.27
N THR A 420 -2.21 -27.51 37.73
CA THR A 420 -0.76 -27.78 37.85
C THR A 420 -0.01 -27.00 36.76
N PRO A 421 0.96 -26.13 37.11
CA PRO A 421 1.72 -25.35 36.13
C PRO A 421 2.68 -26.22 35.32
N ILE A 422 2.85 -25.91 34.04
CA ILE A 422 3.93 -26.47 33.23
C ILE A 422 5.21 -25.66 33.51
N ALA A 423 6.33 -26.33 33.81
CA ALA A 423 7.59 -25.65 34.10
C ALA A 423 8.39 -25.35 32.80
N MET A 424 8.96 -24.14 32.72
CA MET A 424 9.96 -23.79 31.70
C MET A 424 11.13 -23.04 32.34
N THR A 425 12.35 -23.48 32.06
CA THR A 425 13.57 -22.78 32.47
C THR A 425 14.22 -22.09 31.26
N LEU A 426 14.50 -20.80 31.43
CA LEU A 426 15.27 -19.96 30.53
C LEU A 426 16.61 -19.64 31.20
N GLN A 427 17.66 -20.25 30.67
CA GLN A 427 19.05 -20.00 31.07
C GLN A 427 19.61 -18.88 30.19
N TYR A 428 19.92 -17.75 30.81
CA TYR A 428 20.62 -16.63 30.21
C TYR A 428 22.12 -16.81 30.41
N ASP A 429 22.86 -16.96 29.32
CA ASP A 429 24.32 -17.03 29.34
C ASP A 429 24.90 -15.79 28.63
N VAL A 430 26.14 -15.40 28.96
CA VAL A 430 26.83 -14.32 28.25
C VAL A 430 26.99 -14.73 26.79
N ILE A 431 26.49 -13.90 25.88
CA ILE A 431 26.71 -14.07 24.44
C ILE A 431 28.11 -13.54 24.12
N PRO A 432 29.06 -14.41 23.76
CA PRO A 432 30.40 -13.97 23.42
C PRO A 432 30.37 -13.18 22.11
N ALA A 433 31.34 -12.28 21.94
CA ALA A 433 31.60 -11.72 20.62
C ALA A 433 32.16 -12.81 19.69
N VAL A 434 32.17 -12.52 18.39
CA VAL A 434 32.85 -13.31 17.36
C VAL A 434 33.69 -12.36 16.51
N ILE A 435 34.89 -12.76 16.12
CA ILE A 435 35.71 -11.98 15.19
C ILE A 435 35.87 -12.77 13.89
N ASP A 436 35.34 -12.24 12.79
CA ASP A 436 35.53 -12.79 11.45
C ASP A 436 36.61 -11.97 10.73
N VAL A 437 37.69 -12.64 10.30
CA VAL A 437 38.81 -12.04 9.55
C VAL A 437 38.83 -12.63 8.14
N PRO A 438 37.96 -12.17 7.21
CA PRO A 438 38.00 -12.64 5.84
C PRO A 438 39.24 -12.08 5.11
N VAL A 439 40.04 -12.99 4.55
CA VAL A 439 41.28 -12.71 3.83
C VAL A 439 41.08 -13.02 2.34
N THR A 440 41.38 -12.05 1.48
CA THR A 440 41.18 -12.19 0.02
C THR A 440 42.38 -11.63 -0.77
N GLY A 441 42.51 -12.05 -2.03
CA GLY A 441 43.45 -11.44 -2.99
C GLY A 441 44.90 -11.94 -2.96
N LEU A 442 45.23 -12.93 -2.13
CA LEU A 442 46.46 -13.73 -2.27
C LEU A 442 46.24 -14.91 -3.23
N PRO A 443 47.28 -15.36 -3.96
CA PRO A 443 47.21 -16.58 -4.75
C PRO A 443 47.02 -17.83 -3.86
N ALA A 444 46.39 -18.87 -4.40
CA ALA A 444 46.20 -20.13 -3.69
C ALA A 444 47.54 -20.74 -3.25
N GLY A 445 47.59 -21.23 -2.00
CA GLY A 445 48.79 -21.81 -1.39
C GLY A 445 49.72 -20.84 -0.66
N TYR A 446 49.42 -19.54 -0.64
CA TYR A 446 50.19 -18.54 0.11
C TYR A 446 49.45 -18.07 1.36
N ASN A 447 50.16 -18.03 2.49
CA ASN A 447 49.65 -17.54 3.76
C ASN A 447 49.64 -16.00 3.79
N ALA A 448 48.60 -15.43 4.38
CA ALA A 448 48.60 -14.03 4.79
C ALA A 448 49.56 -13.77 5.96
N SER A 449 49.96 -12.51 6.09
CA SER A 449 50.79 -12.02 7.19
C SER A 449 49.99 -11.00 7.99
N ILE A 450 49.06 -11.50 8.82
CA ILE A 450 48.17 -10.68 9.65
C ILE A 450 48.36 -11.07 11.11
N SER A 451 48.56 -10.07 11.97
CA SER A 451 48.51 -10.16 13.42
C SER A 451 47.24 -9.47 13.91
N LEU A 452 46.41 -10.20 14.64
CA LEU A 452 45.23 -9.67 15.31
C LEU A 452 45.44 -9.76 16.82
N VAL A 453 45.20 -8.66 17.52
CA VAL A 453 45.35 -8.54 18.99
C VAL A 453 43.99 -8.29 19.62
N GLY A 454 43.63 -9.11 20.61
CA GLY A 454 42.38 -9.04 21.37
C GLY A 454 42.43 -8.06 22.55
N PRO A 455 41.29 -7.84 23.24
CA PRO A 455 41.15 -6.84 24.30
C PRO A 455 41.96 -7.14 25.56
N ALA A 456 42.27 -8.41 25.84
CA ALA A 456 43.15 -8.81 26.94
C ALA A 456 44.62 -8.97 26.50
N GLY A 457 44.94 -8.58 25.26
CA GLY A 457 46.27 -8.74 24.67
C GLY A 457 46.51 -10.12 24.02
N GLU A 458 45.45 -10.89 23.73
CA GLU A 458 45.58 -12.18 23.05
C GLU A 458 46.08 -11.99 21.61
N HIS A 459 47.10 -12.71 21.17
CA HIS A 459 47.65 -12.59 19.82
C HIS A 459 47.23 -13.77 18.92
N TYR A 460 46.69 -13.46 17.74
CA TYR A 460 46.29 -14.43 16.71
C TYR A 460 47.03 -14.14 15.40
N ALA A 461 47.72 -15.16 14.87
CA ALA A 461 48.34 -15.11 13.55
C ALA A 461 47.35 -15.61 12.49
N ILE A 462 46.81 -14.69 11.66
CA ILE A 462 45.78 -15.02 10.68
C ILE A 462 46.45 -15.27 9.32
N ILE A 463 46.57 -16.55 8.95
CA ILE A 463 47.23 -16.99 7.71
C ILE A 463 46.25 -17.20 6.53
N SER A 464 44.95 -17.28 6.81
CA SER A 464 43.87 -17.38 5.81
C SER A 464 42.56 -16.90 6.46
N SER A 465 41.44 -16.89 5.74
CA SER A 465 40.14 -16.48 6.31
C SER A 465 39.80 -17.27 7.57
N GLN A 466 39.67 -16.57 8.70
CA GLN A 466 39.52 -17.21 10.01
C GLN A 466 38.38 -16.57 10.83
N ARG A 467 37.64 -17.42 11.53
CA ARG A 467 36.63 -17.04 12.53
C ARG A 467 37.13 -17.37 13.93
N ILE A 468 37.00 -16.42 14.85
CA ILE A 468 37.37 -16.55 16.26
C ILE A 468 36.10 -16.42 17.09
N GLY A 469 35.75 -17.46 17.84
CA GLY A 469 34.58 -17.49 18.71
C GLY A 469 34.67 -18.67 19.68
N PRO A 470 34.33 -18.51 20.98
CA PRO A 470 33.96 -17.25 21.64
C PRO A 470 35.12 -16.25 21.67
N ALA A 471 34.82 -14.96 21.52
CA ALA A 471 35.78 -13.86 21.58
C ALA A 471 35.39 -12.84 22.65
N ALA A 472 36.39 -12.22 23.28
CA ALA A 472 36.16 -11.19 24.28
C ALA A 472 35.58 -9.90 23.66
N PRO A 473 34.54 -9.29 24.26
CA PRO A 473 34.13 -7.94 23.94
C PRO A 473 35.23 -6.92 24.29
N GLY A 474 35.31 -5.83 23.55
CA GLY A 474 36.31 -4.77 23.74
C GLY A 474 37.09 -4.45 22.47
N ARG A 475 38.24 -3.79 22.60
CA ARG A 475 39.02 -3.28 21.46
C ARG A 475 39.92 -4.37 20.86
N TRP A 476 39.71 -4.64 19.57
CA TRP A 476 40.54 -5.51 18.74
C TRP A 476 41.40 -4.66 17.79
N ARG A 477 42.64 -5.11 17.55
CA ARG A 477 43.63 -4.44 16.70
C ARG A 477 44.16 -5.39 15.64
N LEU A 478 43.95 -5.06 14.37
CA LEU A 478 44.55 -5.75 13.24
C LEU A 478 45.77 -4.99 12.73
N THR A 479 46.83 -5.73 12.40
CA THR A 479 48.00 -5.27 11.63
C THR A 479 48.33 -6.30 10.57
N ALA A 480 48.43 -5.88 9.31
CA ALA A 480 48.71 -6.73 8.16
C ALA A 480 49.96 -6.23 7.40
N SER A 481 50.85 -7.16 7.08
CA SER A 481 52.09 -6.92 6.35
C SER A 481 52.01 -7.44 4.92
N ALA A 482 52.85 -6.89 4.03
CA ALA A 482 52.98 -7.35 2.66
C ALA A 482 53.49 -8.80 2.56
N VAL A 483 53.03 -9.53 1.55
CA VAL A 483 53.40 -10.94 1.29
C VAL A 483 54.11 -11.03 -0.06
N THR A 484 55.34 -11.50 -0.08
CA THR A 484 56.12 -11.72 -1.30
C THR A 484 56.03 -13.16 -1.76
N THR A 485 55.68 -13.36 -3.03
CA THR A 485 55.55 -14.66 -3.70
C THR A 485 56.48 -14.70 -4.93
N PRO A 486 56.77 -15.87 -5.53
CA PRO A 486 57.46 -15.96 -6.82
C PRO A 486 56.75 -15.20 -7.95
N THR A 487 55.42 -15.02 -7.84
CA THR A 487 54.58 -14.30 -8.80
C THR A 487 54.47 -12.79 -8.54
N GLY A 488 55.00 -12.29 -7.43
CA GLY A 488 54.93 -10.87 -7.07
C GLY A 488 54.71 -10.59 -5.58
N THR A 489 54.81 -9.31 -5.23
CA THR A 489 54.58 -8.77 -3.88
C THR A 489 53.16 -8.21 -3.76
N PHE A 490 52.44 -8.65 -2.73
CA PHE A 490 51.07 -8.26 -2.45
C PHE A 490 51.00 -7.40 -1.18
N ILE A 491 50.32 -6.25 -1.23
CA ILE A 491 50.14 -5.33 -0.10
C ILE A 491 48.70 -5.44 0.42
N PRO A 492 48.49 -5.54 1.75
CA PRO A 492 47.16 -5.59 2.35
C PRO A 492 46.51 -4.21 2.41
N THR A 493 45.18 -4.18 2.30
CA THR A 493 44.33 -3.03 2.61
C THR A 493 43.15 -3.50 3.46
N PRO A 494 42.90 -2.90 4.64
CA PRO A 494 43.80 -1.97 5.35
C PRO A 494 45.06 -2.68 5.88
N ALA A 495 46.18 -1.96 5.99
CA ALA A 495 47.41 -2.48 6.61
C ALA A 495 47.35 -2.44 8.16
N SER A 496 46.47 -1.64 8.75
CA SER A 496 46.12 -1.73 10.16
C SER A 496 44.71 -1.18 10.39
N ARG A 497 43.99 -1.73 11.37
CA ARG A 497 42.65 -1.27 11.77
C ARG A 497 42.40 -1.61 13.23
N ASP A 498 41.96 -0.63 14.01
CA ASP A 498 41.40 -0.86 15.34
C ASP A 498 39.87 -0.83 15.24
N SER A 499 39.17 -1.69 15.98
CA SER A 499 37.70 -1.66 16.09
C SER A 499 37.25 -2.32 17.40
N VAL A 500 36.07 -1.95 17.89
CA VAL A 500 35.51 -2.52 19.13
C VAL A 500 34.50 -3.61 18.76
N ALA A 501 34.64 -4.78 19.36
CA ALA A 501 33.64 -5.84 19.32
C ALA A 501 32.71 -5.66 20.52
N GLU A 502 31.42 -5.44 20.28
CA GLU A 502 30.42 -5.48 21.35
C GLU A 502 30.07 -6.93 21.72
N PRO A 503 29.49 -7.19 22.90
CA PRO A 503 29.12 -8.54 23.29
C PRO A 503 27.95 -9.05 22.45
N GLY A 504 28.09 -10.28 21.93
CA GLY A 504 27.17 -10.85 20.95
C GLY A 504 27.32 -10.33 19.52
N ASP A 505 28.18 -9.33 19.26
CA ASP A 505 28.46 -8.86 17.90
C ASP A 505 29.43 -9.81 17.17
N THR A 506 29.32 -9.87 15.83
CA THR A 506 30.35 -10.46 14.95
C THR A 506 31.14 -9.34 14.27
N LEU A 507 32.29 -8.97 14.83
CA LEU A 507 33.17 -7.93 14.29
C LEU A 507 33.92 -8.45 13.07
N HIS A 508 33.76 -7.78 11.93
CA HIS A 508 34.39 -8.16 10.67
C HIS A 508 35.65 -7.32 10.37
N PHE A 509 36.80 -7.98 10.30
CA PHE A 509 38.09 -7.43 9.89
C PHE A 509 38.49 -7.96 8.50
N GLY A 510 37.86 -7.44 7.45
CA GLY A 510 38.26 -7.78 6.09
C GLY A 510 39.65 -7.25 5.76
N VAL A 511 40.52 -8.11 5.22
CA VAL A 511 41.83 -7.74 4.66
C VAL A 511 41.90 -8.22 3.22
N ARG A 512 42.06 -7.28 2.28
CA ARG A 512 42.29 -7.59 0.87
C ARG A 512 43.75 -7.32 0.52
N TYR A 513 44.43 -8.35 0.04
CA TYR A 513 45.74 -8.23 -0.59
C TYR A 513 45.58 -7.83 -2.05
N ALA A 514 46.39 -6.89 -2.52
CA ALA A 514 46.48 -6.49 -3.92
C ALA A 514 47.93 -6.56 -4.38
N ILE A 515 48.18 -7.04 -5.59
CA ILE A 515 49.53 -7.08 -6.15
C ILE A 515 50.04 -5.66 -6.38
N ASN A 516 51.28 -5.39 -5.96
CA ASN A 516 51.94 -4.08 -6.10
C ASN A 516 53.26 -4.17 -6.91
N SER A 517 53.53 -5.33 -7.51
CA SER A 517 54.67 -5.57 -8.39
C SER A 517 54.20 -6.07 -9.76
N GLY A 518 54.97 -5.79 -10.80
CA GLY A 518 54.77 -6.39 -12.12
C GLY A 518 55.76 -7.49 -12.44
N SER A 519 55.66 -7.97 -13.69
CA SER A 519 56.63 -8.87 -14.30
C SER A 519 56.93 -8.44 -15.74
N LEU A 520 58.08 -8.86 -16.28
CA LEU A 520 58.49 -8.63 -17.68
C LEU A 520 58.96 -9.95 -18.28
N ALA A 521 58.38 -10.35 -19.41
CA ALA A 521 58.75 -11.56 -20.14
C ALA A 521 59.55 -11.17 -21.39
N LEU A 522 60.87 -11.39 -21.33
CA LEU A 522 61.77 -11.17 -22.46
C LEU A 522 61.82 -12.43 -23.32
N ALA A 523 61.41 -12.33 -24.57
CA ALA A 523 61.66 -13.31 -25.62
C ALA A 523 62.89 -12.91 -26.44
N VAL A 524 63.91 -13.79 -26.49
CA VAL A 524 65.09 -13.64 -27.35
C VAL A 524 65.01 -14.72 -28.43
N THR A 525 64.93 -14.31 -29.70
CA THR A 525 64.72 -15.23 -30.83
C THR A 525 65.66 -14.92 -32.00
N GLY A 526 65.76 -15.83 -32.98
CA GLY A 526 66.53 -15.60 -34.21
C GLY A 526 68.05 -15.84 -34.10
N LEU A 527 68.54 -16.30 -32.95
CA LEU A 527 69.92 -16.80 -32.80
C LEU A 527 69.96 -18.33 -32.98
N PRO A 528 71.09 -18.91 -33.44
CA PRO A 528 71.27 -20.36 -33.50
C PRO A 528 71.17 -21.02 -32.12
N ALA A 529 70.78 -22.29 -32.08
CA ALA A 529 70.68 -23.06 -30.84
C ALA A 529 72.02 -23.09 -30.09
N GLY A 530 71.99 -22.77 -28.78
CA GLY A 530 73.18 -22.68 -27.93
C GLY A 530 73.93 -21.34 -27.96
N VAL A 531 73.49 -20.35 -28.76
CA VAL A 531 74.12 -19.02 -28.82
C VAL A 531 73.42 -18.04 -27.88
N SER A 532 74.17 -17.48 -26.93
CA SER A 532 73.69 -16.44 -26.02
C SER A 532 73.41 -15.11 -26.75
N GLY A 533 72.25 -14.52 -26.46
CA GLY A 533 71.96 -13.13 -26.81
C GLY A 533 72.72 -12.13 -25.93
N ALA A 534 72.78 -10.87 -26.38
CA ALA A 534 73.39 -9.77 -25.65
C ALA A 534 72.33 -8.69 -25.35
N VAL A 535 71.49 -8.92 -24.34
CA VAL A 535 70.38 -8.02 -23.97
C VAL A 535 70.57 -7.50 -22.53
N THR A 536 70.28 -6.22 -22.31
CA THR A 536 70.30 -5.55 -21.01
C THR A 536 68.94 -4.91 -20.73
N ILE A 537 68.42 -5.10 -19.53
CA ILE A 537 67.14 -4.58 -19.05
C ILE A 537 67.43 -3.63 -17.88
N ALA A 538 67.13 -2.35 -18.04
CA ALA A 538 67.23 -1.32 -17.01
C ALA A 538 65.84 -0.79 -16.63
N GLY A 539 65.63 -0.36 -15.38
CA GLY A 539 64.30 0.07 -14.91
C GLY A 539 64.30 0.90 -13.63
N PRO A 540 63.12 1.09 -12.99
CA PRO A 540 62.97 1.92 -11.80
C PRO A 540 63.87 1.50 -10.63
N SER A 541 64.14 2.46 -9.73
CA SER A 541 64.96 2.26 -8.52
C SER A 541 66.36 1.67 -8.79
N GLY A 542 66.95 1.95 -9.95
CA GLY A 542 68.28 1.48 -10.33
C GLY A 542 68.34 0.00 -10.73
N PHE A 543 67.20 -0.63 -11.04
CA PHE A 543 67.19 -2.01 -11.54
C PHE A 543 68.00 -2.12 -12.84
N SER A 544 68.93 -3.09 -12.89
CA SER A 544 69.67 -3.45 -14.11
C SER A 544 70.01 -4.95 -14.10
N ARG A 545 69.73 -5.64 -15.21
CA ARG A 545 70.04 -7.06 -15.42
C ARG A 545 70.43 -7.32 -16.87
N THR A 546 71.38 -8.23 -17.08
CA THR A 546 71.67 -8.81 -18.40
C THR A 546 70.85 -10.07 -18.61
N ALA A 547 70.55 -10.38 -19.87
CA ALA A 547 69.81 -11.53 -20.31
C ALA A 547 70.48 -12.15 -21.55
N THR A 548 70.74 -13.45 -21.48
CA THR A 548 71.38 -14.23 -22.55
C THR A 548 70.40 -15.13 -23.32
N ALA A 549 69.17 -15.30 -22.81
CA ALA A 549 68.12 -16.11 -23.41
C ALA A 549 66.73 -15.62 -22.97
N THR A 550 65.68 -16.17 -23.57
CA THR A 550 64.29 -15.94 -23.17
C THR A 550 64.10 -16.17 -21.67
N THR A 551 63.67 -15.14 -20.93
CA THR A 551 63.63 -15.11 -19.46
C THR A 551 62.46 -14.26 -18.98
N THR A 552 61.79 -14.67 -17.90
CA THR A 552 60.79 -13.84 -17.21
C THR A 552 61.36 -13.29 -15.90
N TYR A 553 61.24 -11.99 -15.69
CA TYR A 553 61.63 -11.28 -14.48
C TYR A 553 60.36 -10.91 -13.71
N THR A 554 60.20 -11.43 -12.49
CA THR A 554 59.03 -11.17 -11.63
C THR A 554 59.40 -10.22 -10.47
N SER A 555 58.38 -9.80 -9.70
CA SER A 555 58.54 -8.89 -8.55
C SER A 555 59.21 -7.56 -8.89
N LEU A 556 58.95 -7.07 -10.11
CA LEU A 556 59.44 -5.79 -10.61
C LEU A 556 58.63 -4.64 -10.03
N VAL A 557 59.28 -3.50 -9.77
CA VAL A 557 58.60 -2.27 -9.37
C VAL A 557 57.83 -1.74 -10.58
N PRO A 558 56.52 -1.43 -10.48
CA PRO A 558 55.76 -0.91 -11.61
C PRO A 558 56.38 0.39 -12.16
N GLY A 559 56.50 0.48 -13.49
CA GLY A 559 57.16 1.59 -14.18
C GLY A 559 57.76 1.18 -15.53
N SER A 560 58.54 2.09 -16.13
CA SER A 560 59.14 1.88 -17.46
C SER A 560 60.49 1.18 -17.39
N TYR A 561 60.64 0.10 -18.15
CA TYR A 561 61.87 -0.68 -18.30
C TYR A 561 62.42 -0.54 -19.72
N THR A 562 63.69 -0.14 -19.85
CA THR A 562 64.39 -0.07 -21.14
C THR A 562 65.11 -1.38 -21.40
N VAL A 563 64.78 -2.05 -22.50
CA VAL A 563 65.42 -3.27 -22.99
C VAL A 563 66.29 -2.90 -24.19
N THR A 564 67.60 -3.07 -24.08
CA THR A 564 68.59 -2.74 -25.12
C THR A 564 69.36 -3.99 -25.52
N ALA A 565 69.55 -4.21 -26.82
CA ALA A 565 70.18 -5.38 -27.40
C ALA A 565 71.36 -4.99 -28.32
N ALA A 566 72.46 -5.74 -28.24
CA ALA A 566 73.67 -5.55 -29.03
C ALA A 566 73.85 -6.67 -30.08
N ASN A 567 74.63 -6.40 -31.13
CA ASN A 567 74.94 -7.39 -32.17
C ASN A 567 75.67 -8.62 -31.58
N VAL A 568 75.35 -9.81 -32.10
CA VAL A 568 75.99 -11.07 -31.72
C VAL A 568 76.68 -11.66 -32.94
N THR A 569 77.98 -11.96 -32.84
CA THR A 569 78.75 -12.58 -33.93
C THR A 569 79.16 -14.00 -33.55
N VAL A 570 78.81 -14.97 -34.38
CA VAL A 570 79.12 -16.39 -34.19
C VAL A 570 79.52 -17.03 -35.52
N GLY A 571 80.61 -17.79 -35.55
CA GLY A 571 81.08 -18.48 -36.77
C GLY A 571 81.40 -17.54 -37.95
N GLY A 572 81.77 -16.28 -37.69
CA GLY A 572 81.99 -15.26 -38.73
C GLY A 572 80.70 -14.60 -39.25
N VAL A 573 79.52 -15.01 -38.77
CA VAL A 573 78.23 -14.44 -39.12
C VAL A 573 77.78 -13.48 -38.01
N THR A 574 77.49 -12.22 -38.37
CA THR A 574 76.91 -11.23 -37.45
C THR A 574 75.40 -11.22 -37.56
N TYR A 575 74.76 -11.30 -36.40
CA TYR A 575 73.32 -11.21 -36.19
C TYR A 575 72.99 -9.87 -35.55
N THR A 576 72.09 -9.10 -36.17
CA THR A 576 71.65 -7.79 -35.69
C THR A 576 70.26 -7.89 -35.03
N PRO A 577 70.06 -7.37 -33.81
CA PRO A 577 68.78 -7.41 -33.13
C PRO A 577 67.80 -6.34 -33.65
N ALA A 578 66.52 -6.69 -33.68
CA ALA A 578 65.41 -5.79 -33.94
C ALA A 578 64.34 -5.97 -32.85
N PRO A 579 63.91 -4.90 -32.15
CA PRO A 579 64.56 -3.59 -32.08
C PRO A 579 65.90 -3.65 -31.30
N THR A 580 66.80 -2.71 -31.56
CA THR A 580 68.05 -2.53 -30.79
C THR A 580 67.82 -1.92 -29.41
N SER A 581 66.74 -1.15 -29.23
CA SER A 581 66.27 -0.68 -27.92
C SER A 581 64.76 -0.48 -27.95
N GLN A 582 64.09 -0.78 -26.84
CA GLN A 582 62.64 -0.59 -26.64
C GLN A 582 62.34 -0.24 -25.17
N VAL A 583 61.24 0.47 -24.92
CA VAL A 583 60.75 0.74 -23.57
C VAL A 583 59.46 -0.05 -23.34
N VAL A 584 59.40 -0.75 -22.22
CA VAL A 584 58.30 -1.64 -21.82
C VAL A 584 57.74 -1.16 -20.49
N THR A 585 56.47 -0.78 -20.46
CA THR A 585 55.80 -0.38 -19.21
C THR A 585 55.30 -1.62 -18.48
N VAL A 586 55.81 -1.81 -17.27
CA VAL A 586 55.43 -2.90 -16.37
C VAL A 586 54.42 -2.36 -15.37
N GLY A 587 53.17 -2.83 -15.43
CA GLY A 587 52.13 -2.51 -14.44
C GLY A 587 52.14 -3.50 -13.25
N ALA A 588 51.48 -3.15 -12.15
CA ALA A 588 51.28 -4.09 -11.04
C ALA A 588 50.35 -5.24 -11.48
N SER A 589 50.93 -6.40 -11.77
CA SER A 589 50.23 -7.55 -12.38
C SER A 589 51.06 -8.83 -12.28
N ASN A 590 50.36 -9.97 -12.20
CA ASN A 590 50.94 -11.30 -12.35
C ASN A 590 51.15 -11.68 -13.83
N VAL A 591 50.53 -10.95 -14.76
CA VAL A 591 50.78 -11.08 -16.20
C VAL A 591 52.04 -10.28 -16.54
N ALA A 592 53.03 -10.96 -17.12
CA ALA A 592 54.28 -10.32 -17.50
C ALA A 592 54.12 -9.46 -18.77
N ALA A 593 54.61 -8.23 -18.73
CA ALA A 593 54.67 -7.36 -19.90
C ALA A 593 55.64 -7.97 -20.93
N PRO A 594 55.21 -8.18 -22.19
CA PRO A 594 56.05 -8.81 -23.20
C PRO A 594 57.11 -7.84 -23.73
N ALA A 595 58.34 -8.34 -23.87
CA ALA A 595 59.44 -7.69 -24.57
C ALA A 595 60.02 -8.69 -25.57
N THR A 596 60.13 -8.35 -26.85
CA THR A 596 60.71 -9.28 -27.85
C THR A 596 61.93 -8.66 -28.51
N VAL A 597 63.02 -9.42 -28.58
CA VAL A 597 64.23 -9.08 -29.33
C VAL A 597 64.48 -10.20 -30.33
N SER A 598 64.38 -9.87 -31.62
CA SER A 598 64.58 -10.82 -32.71
C SER A 598 65.89 -10.53 -33.43
N TYR A 599 66.79 -11.49 -33.48
CA TYR A 599 68.06 -11.41 -34.19
C TYR A 599 67.90 -11.87 -35.65
N SER A 600 68.62 -11.24 -36.58
CA SER A 600 68.57 -11.59 -38.01
C SER A 600 69.96 -11.50 -38.66
N GLN A 601 70.19 -12.32 -39.70
CA GLN A 601 71.47 -12.43 -40.40
C GLN A 601 71.69 -11.27 -41.38
N GLY A 602 72.93 -10.76 -41.48
CA GLY A 602 73.33 -9.80 -42.51
C GLY A 602 73.20 -10.33 -43.96
N THR A 603 73.05 -9.41 -44.92
CA THR A 603 72.81 -9.72 -46.35
C THR A 603 73.96 -9.30 -47.28
N GLY A 604 73.90 -9.75 -48.54
CA GLY A 604 74.81 -9.44 -49.64
C GLY A 604 74.08 -9.49 -50.99
N SER A 605 74.80 -9.75 -52.09
CA SER A 605 74.25 -9.73 -53.45
C SER A 605 74.88 -10.75 -54.42
N ILE A 606 74.23 -10.98 -55.58
CA ILE A 606 74.74 -11.77 -56.71
C ILE A 606 74.56 -10.99 -58.01
N ASN A 607 75.61 -10.89 -58.83
CA ASN A 607 75.53 -10.42 -60.21
C ASN A 607 75.37 -11.61 -61.18
N ILE A 608 74.34 -11.56 -62.03
CA ILE A 608 74.02 -12.61 -63.02
C ILE A 608 74.27 -12.10 -64.44
N THR A 609 74.98 -12.89 -65.24
CA THR A 609 75.26 -12.61 -66.66
C THR A 609 74.73 -13.73 -67.56
N ALA A 610 74.32 -13.40 -68.78
CA ALA A 610 73.81 -14.36 -69.76
C ALA A 610 74.28 -14.03 -71.18
N THR A 611 74.61 -15.07 -71.95
CA THR A 611 75.05 -14.97 -73.35
C THR A 611 74.43 -16.10 -74.19
N GLY A 612 74.49 -16.02 -75.53
CA GLY A 612 73.93 -17.03 -76.44
C GLY A 612 72.45 -16.84 -76.81
N LEU A 613 71.80 -15.78 -76.30
CA LEU A 613 70.42 -15.42 -76.64
C LEU A 613 70.34 -14.46 -77.84
N PRO A 614 69.27 -14.52 -78.65
CA PRO A 614 69.04 -13.55 -79.72
C PRO A 614 68.73 -12.15 -79.15
N ALA A 615 69.01 -11.11 -79.94
CA ALA A 615 68.82 -9.71 -79.53
C ALA A 615 67.36 -9.43 -79.12
N GLY A 616 67.18 -8.85 -77.93
CA GLY A 616 65.86 -8.54 -77.36
C GLY A 616 65.23 -9.66 -76.51
N ALA A 617 65.81 -10.87 -76.46
CA ALA A 617 65.29 -11.95 -75.63
C ALA A 617 65.77 -11.84 -74.16
N THR A 618 64.85 -11.94 -73.20
CA THR A 618 65.11 -11.74 -71.76
C THR A 618 64.96 -13.04 -70.96
N PRO A 619 66.04 -13.56 -70.34
CA PRO A 619 65.96 -14.76 -69.51
C PRO A 619 65.36 -14.50 -68.13
N THR A 620 64.87 -15.56 -67.48
CA THR A 620 64.48 -15.53 -66.06
C THR A 620 65.39 -16.45 -65.24
N PHE A 621 65.73 -16.03 -64.03
CA PHE A 621 66.55 -16.79 -63.09
C PHE A 621 65.82 -16.94 -61.76
N GLN A 622 65.75 -18.15 -61.22
CA GLN A 622 65.33 -18.40 -59.85
C GLN A 622 66.55 -18.64 -58.97
N LEU A 623 66.71 -17.81 -57.95
CA LEU A 623 67.73 -17.95 -56.92
C LEU A 623 67.07 -18.63 -55.71
N SER A 624 67.63 -19.75 -55.22
CA SER A 624 67.16 -20.46 -54.02
C SER A 624 68.30 -20.78 -53.08
N ASN A 625 68.14 -20.54 -51.78
CA ASN A 625 69.07 -21.04 -50.74
C ASN A 625 68.51 -22.26 -49.98
N GLY A 626 67.44 -22.88 -50.49
CA GLY A 626 66.72 -23.99 -49.84
C GLY A 626 65.62 -23.56 -48.86
N ALA A 627 65.65 -22.32 -48.35
CA ALA A 627 64.62 -21.76 -47.46
C ALA A 627 63.85 -20.58 -48.09
N THR A 628 64.39 -19.95 -49.13
CA THR A 628 63.79 -18.79 -49.80
C THR A 628 64.14 -18.79 -51.28
N THR A 629 63.15 -18.59 -52.14
CA THR A 629 63.29 -18.40 -53.59
C THR A 629 63.07 -16.94 -54.00
N ARG A 630 63.84 -16.45 -54.97
CA ARG A 630 63.67 -15.12 -55.59
C ARG A 630 63.82 -15.22 -57.10
N THR A 631 62.95 -14.56 -57.85
CA THR A 631 63.02 -14.51 -59.32
C THR A 631 63.66 -13.20 -59.77
N GLN A 632 64.59 -13.29 -60.72
CA GLN A 632 65.22 -12.18 -61.42
C GLN A 632 64.88 -12.26 -62.91
N VAL A 633 64.51 -11.14 -63.53
CA VAL A 633 64.21 -11.05 -64.98
C VAL A 633 65.33 -10.25 -65.65
N GLY A 634 65.94 -10.84 -66.68
CA GLY A 634 67.14 -10.33 -67.32
C GLY A 634 68.42 -10.48 -66.46
N PRO A 635 69.61 -10.45 -67.09
CA PRO A 635 70.88 -10.37 -66.35
C PRO A 635 70.97 -9.06 -65.54
N GLY A 636 71.70 -9.09 -64.41
CA GLY A 636 71.84 -7.97 -63.49
C GLY A 636 72.16 -8.40 -62.05
N THR A 637 72.27 -7.42 -61.15
CA THR A 637 72.61 -7.66 -59.73
C THR A 637 71.38 -7.77 -58.83
N VAL A 638 71.25 -8.90 -58.15
CA VAL A 638 70.22 -9.17 -57.14
C VAL A 638 70.78 -8.88 -55.75
N THR A 639 70.24 -7.88 -55.06
CA THR A 639 70.68 -7.42 -53.73
C THR A 639 69.74 -7.89 -52.61
N GLY A 640 70.21 -7.88 -51.36
CA GLY A 640 69.43 -8.28 -50.19
C GLY A 640 69.25 -9.80 -50.07
N LEU A 641 70.27 -10.56 -50.45
CA LEU A 641 70.33 -12.02 -50.31
C LEU A 641 71.01 -12.38 -48.98
N SER A 642 70.52 -13.37 -48.24
CA SER A 642 71.21 -13.83 -47.02
C SER A 642 72.62 -14.32 -47.36
N ALA A 643 73.58 -14.08 -46.46
CA ALA A 643 75.00 -14.39 -46.67
C ALA A 643 75.30 -15.90 -46.52
N VAL A 644 74.80 -16.67 -47.48
CA VAL A 644 74.92 -18.13 -47.61
C VAL A 644 75.17 -18.48 -49.09
N THR A 645 75.33 -19.76 -49.43
CA THR A 645 75.36 -20.20 -50.83
C THR A 645 73.94 -20.25 -51.40
N TRP A 646 73.71 -19.52 -52.49
CA TRP A 646 72.48 -19.53 -53.26
C TRP A 646 72.65 -20.34 -54.55
N THR A 647 71.70 -21.21 -54.83
CA THR A 647 71.55 -21.96 -56.07
C THR A 647 70.76 -21.10 -57.06
N VAL A 648 71.42 -20.59 -58.10
CA VAL A 648 70.82 -19.84 -59.20
C VAL A 648 70.49 -20.80 -60.32
N THR A 649 69.20 -21.03 -60.59
CA THR A 649 68.70 -21.79 -61.74
C THR A 649 68.23 -20.82 -62.81
N ALA A 650 68.75 -20.98 -64.02
CA ALA A 650 68.34 -20.24 -65.19
C ALA A 650 67.19 -21.00 -65.89
N GLY A 651 66.13 -20.29 -66.26
CA GLY A 651 65.01 -20.82 -67.02
C GLY A 651 65.21 -20.65 -68.52
N ASP A 652 64.55 -21.49 -69.31
CA ASP A 652 64.56 -21.43 -70.77
C ASP A 652 63.92 -20.16 -71.33
N VAL A 653 64.34 -19.78 -72.53
CA VAL A 653 63.87 -18.60 -73.26
C VAL A 653 63.39 -19.01 -74.64
N VAL A 654 62.10 -18.90 -74.91
CA VAL A 654 61.55 -19.16 -76.25
C VAL A 654 61.61 -17.87 -77.08
N SER A 655 62.19 -17.93 -78.27
CA SER A 655 62.21 -16.83 -79.24
C SER A 655 61.84 -17.36 -80.62
N GLY A 656 60.71 -16.89 -81.16
CA GLY A 656 60.08 -17.51 -82.33
C GLY A 656 59.68 -18.96 -82.03
N SER A 657 60.04 -19.89 -82.92
CA SER A 657 59.85 -21.33 -82.74
C SER A 657 61.00 -22.03 -81.99
N THR A 658 62.00 -21.27 -81.52
CA THR A 658 63.26 -21.82 -80.99
C THR A 658 63.33 -21.60 -79.48
N THR A 659 63.33 -22.69 -78.72
CA THR A 659 63.63 -22.67 -77.28
C THR A 659 65.15 -22.61 -77.09
N TYR A 660 65.63 -21.63 -76.33
CA TYR A 660 67.02 -21.48 -75.90
C TYR A 660 67.13 -21.86 -74.41
N SER A 661 68.10 -22.68 -74.06
CA SER A 661 68.21 -23.33 -72.74
C SER A 661 69.59 -23.13 -72.12
N PRO A 662 69.66 -22.81 -70.82
CA PRO A 662 70.92 -22.45 -70.18
C PRO A 662 71.78 -23.67 -69.89
N THR A 663 73.06 -23.56 -70.23
CA THR A 663 74.12 -24.51 -69.88
C THR A 663 75.19 -23.79 -69.03
N PRO A 664 75.47 -24.25 -67.80
CA PRO A 664 74.66 -25.20 -67.02
C PRO A 664 73.31 -24.57 -66.66
N ALA A 665 72.25 -25.37 -66.48
CA ALA A 665 70.94 -24.82 -66.09
C ALA A 665 70.94 -24.25 -64.65
N THR A 666 71.90 -24.65 -63.82
CA THR A 666 71.99 -24.24 -62.41
C THR A 666 73.44 -24.00 -61.98
N ARG A 667 73.68 -23.02 -61.09
CA ARG A 667 74.97 -22.73 -60.44
C ARG A 667 74.77 -22.47 -58.94
N ALA A 668 75.64 -23.03 -58.10
CA ALA A 668 75.78 -22.60 -56.71
C ALA A 668 76.71 -21.38 -56.61
N VAL A 669 76.32 -20.37 -55.83
CA VAL A 669 77.01 -19.07 -55.71
C VAL A 669 77.07 -18.65 -54.23
N PRO A 670 78.26 -18.62 -53.62
CA PRO A 670 78.44 -18.05 -52.28
C PRO A 670 78.14 -16.54 -52.27
N VAL A 671 77.34 -16.08 -51.31
CA VAL A 671 77.07 -14.65 -51.08
C VAL A 671 77.85 -14.17 -49.86
N PRO A 672 78.88 -13.31 -50.03
CA PRO A 672 79.56 -12.68 -48.90
C PRO A 672 78.68 -11.58 -48.29
N VAL A 673 78.76 -11.40 -46.96
CA VAL A 673 78.14 -10.26 -46.26
C VAL A 673 78.67 -8.95 -46.86
N ASN A 674 77.78 -8.04 -47.26
CA ASN A 674 78.10 -6.79 -47.97
C ASN A 674 78.92 -6.97 -49.27
N GLY A 675 79.01 -8.18 -49.81
CA GLY A 675 79.75 -8.50 -51.04
C GLY A 675 78.83 -8.87 -52.21
N THR A 676 79.44 -9.15 -53.37
CA THR A 676 78.76 -9.58 -54.60
C THR A 676 79.34 -10.90 -55.11
N GLY A 677 78.55 -11.96 -55.09
CA GLY A 677 78.85 -13.21 -55.80
C GLY A 677 78.56 -13.09 -57.31
N ALA A 678 79.04 -14.02 -58.14
CA ALA A 678 78.86 -13.95 -59.60
C ALA A 678 78.36 -15.27 -60.21
N ALA A 679 77.43 -15.17 -61.16
CA ALA A 679 76.93 -16.29 -61.96
C ALA A 679 76.91 -15.93 -63.45
N SER A 680 77.20 -16.94 -64.29
CA SER A 680 77.15 -16.83 -65.75
C SER A 680 76.48 -18.05 -66.37
N PHE A 681 75.64 -17.80 -67.38
CA PHE A 681 74.81 -18.78 -68.07
C PHE A 681 74.93 -18.61 -69.59
N VAL A 682 75.18 -19.69 -70.33
CA VAL A 682 75.25 -19.67 -71.80
C VAL A 682 74.05 -20.43 -72.35
N TYR A 683 73.29 -19.81 -73.25
CA TYR A 683 72.04 -20.37 -73.77
C TYR A 683 72.22 -21.06 -75.13
N ALA A 684 71.71 -22.30 -75.25
CA ALA A 684 71.69 -23.17 -76.44
C ALA A 684 70.45 -24.10 -76.39
N THR A 685 69.94 -24.65 -77.48
CA THR A 685 68.48 -24.91 -77.60
C THR A 685 67.83 -26.15 -76.91
N GLY A 686 66.98 -25.98 -75.85
CA GLY A 686 65.88 -26.87 -75.33
C GLY A 686 66.07 -27.65 -73.98
N GLY A 687 65.12 -27.82 -73.01
CA GLY A 687 63.84 -27.12 -72.69
C GLY A 687 62.80 -27.82 -71.71
N GLY A 688 62.34 -27.17 -70.60
CA GLY A 688 61.11 -27.45 -69.77
C GLY A 688 61.28 -27.98 -68.30
N GLY A 689 60.37 -27.87 -67.29
CA GLY A 689 59.07 -27.13 -67.05
C GLY A 689 58.22 -27.62 -65.82
N GLY A 690 57.40 -26.77 -65.13
CA GLY A 690 56.39 -27.09 -64.05
C GLY A 690 56.52 -26.33 -62.69
N GLY A 691 55.61 -26.28 -61.67
CA GLY A 691 54.17 -26.65 -61.46
C GLY A 691 53.69 -26.59 -59.95
N GLY A 692 52.39 -26.29 -59.62
CA GLY A 692 51.77 -26.32 -58.24
C GLY A 692 50.52 -25.39 -58.02
N GLY A 693 49.51 -25.73 -57.18
CA GLY A 693 48.17 -25.06 -57.13
C GLY A 693 47.66 -24.48 -55.77
N LEU A 694 46.53 -23.74 -55.78
CA LEU A 694 45.94 -22.95 -54.66
C LEU A 694 44.69 -23.60 -54.01
N ASN A 695 44.44 -23.33 -52.73
CA ASN A 695 43.29 -23.80 -51.93
C ASN A 695 42.53 -22.65 -51.24
N TYR A 696 41.22 -22.78 -51.01
CA TYR A 696 40.39 -21.88 -50.20
C TYR A 696 39.64 -22.65 -49.11
N ARG A 697 39.21 -21.99 -48.03
CA ARG A 697 38.38 -22.64 -46.98
C ARG A 697 37.58 -21.67 -46.14
N VAL A 698 36.50 -22.15 -45.52
CA VAL A 698 35.76 -21.40 -44.49
C VAL A 698 36.50 -21.51 -43.13
N ALA A 699 37.11 -20.41 -42.70
CA ALA A 699 37.88 -20.34 -41.45
C ALA A 699 37.02 -20.09 -40.20
N GLY A 700 35.79 -19.61 -40.36
CA GLY A 700 34.88 -19.36 -39.24
C GLY A 700 33.57 -18.70 -39.68
N VAL A 701 32.54 -18.84 -38.86
CA VAL A 701 31.23 -18.17 -39.01
C VAL A 701 30.68 -17.83 -37.63
N TYR A 702 30.21 -16.60 -37.44
CA TYR A 702 29.44 -16.22 -36.25
C TYR A 702 28.35 -15.20 -36.57
N LEU A 703 27.46 -14.99 -35.59
CA LEU A 703 26.45 -13.93 -35.60
C LEU A 703 26.66 -13.01 -34.40
N THR A 704 26.60 -11.69 -34.59
CA THR A 704 26.77 -10.69 -33.53
C THR A 704 25.62 -9.69 -33.48
N GLN A 705 25.26 -9.24 -32.28
CA GLN A 705 24.23 -8.21 -32.02
C GLN A 705 24.79 -6.96 -31.34
N ALA A 706 25.93 -7.09 -30.66
CA ALA A 706 26.65 -6.02 -30.00
C ALA A 706 28.11 -6.44 -29.73
N ILE A 707 28.31 -7.66 -29.23
CA ILE A 707 29.61 -8.28 -28.94
C ILE A 707 29.55 -9.78 -29.25
N GLN A 708 30.64 -10.35 -29.77
CA GLN A 708 30.72 -11.78 -30.07
C GLN A 708 32.18 -12.27 -30.01
N LYS A 709 32.37 -13.52 -29.58
CA LYS A 709 33.65 -14.24 -29.63
C LYS A 709 33.79 -14.93 -30.99
N PHE A 710 35.03 -15.14 -31.44
CA PHE A 710 35.28 -15.80 -32.73
C PHE A 710 34.67 -17.22 -32.82
N ASP A 711 34.46 -17.90 -31.69
CA ASP A 711 33.80 -19.21 -31.59
C ASP A 711 32.26 -19.16 -31.62
N GLY A 712 31.65 -17.97 -31.65
CA GLY A 712 30.19 -17.79 -31.65
C GLY A 712 29.49 -18.05 -30.31
N SER A 713 30.24 -18.18 -29.20
CA SER A 713 29.68 -18.61 -27.91
C SER A 713 28.85 -17.57 -27.15
N VAL A 714 28.87 -16.29 -27.55
CA VAL A 714 28.04 -15.26 -26.90
C VAL A 714 26.58 -15.42 -27.35
N PRO A 715 25.62 -15.59 -26.41
CA PRO A 715 24.23 -15.84 -26.75
C PRO A 715 23.55 -14.59 -27.34
N LEU A 716 22.68 -14.80 -28.32
CA LEU A 716 21.88 -13.75 -28.95
C LEU A 716 20.52 -13.58 -28.29
N VAL A 717 19.91 -12.41 -28.50
CA VAL A 717 18.52 -12.11 -28.16
C VAL A 717 17.62 -12.41 -29.36
N ALA A 718 16.58 -13.23 -29.16
CA ALA A 718 15.58 -13.48 -30.20
C ALA A 718 14.89 -12.19 -30.65
N GLY A 719 14.59 -12.06 -31.95
CA GLY A 719 13.86 -10.90 -32.47
C GLY A 719 14.66 -9.60 -32.64
N ARG A 720 15.99 -9.61 -32.44
CA ARG A 720 16.90 -8.49 -32.75
C ARG A 720 17.75 -8.80 -33.98
N ASP A 721 17.95 -7.82 -34.85
CA ASP A 721 18.83 -7.91 -36.01
C ASP A 721 20.25 -8.30 -35.60
N ALA A 722 20.88 -9.19 -36.36
CA ALA A 722 22.24 -9.66 -36.13
C ALA A 722 23.09 -9.58 -37.41
N LEU A 723 24.38 -9.26 -37.28
CA LEU A 723 25.33 -9.38 -38.37
C LEU A 723 25.92 -10.80 -38.36
N LEU A 724 25.64 -11.57 -39.41
CA LEU A 724 26.33 -12.82 -39.71
C LEU A 724 27.60 -12.50 -40.49
N ARG A 725 28.75 -13.05 -40.07
CA ARG A 725 30.05 -12.88 -40.71
C ARG A 725 30.63 -14.24 -41.08
N VAL A 726 31.06 -14.40 -42.32
CA VAL A 726 31.81 -15.57 -42.80
C VAL A 726 33.24 -15.14 -43.11
N PHE A 727 34.20 -15.90 -42.56
CA PHE A 727 35.62 -15.72 -42.75
C PHE A 727 36.15 -16.78 -43.71
N VAL A 728 36.75 -16.37 -44.82
CA VAL A 728 37.33 -17.27 -45.83
C VAL A 728 38.82 -16.97 -45.96
N VAL A 729 39.65 -18.01 -46.08
CA VAL A 729 41.10 -17.85 -46.26
C VAL A 729 41.65 -18.74 -47.37
N ALA A 730 42.74 -18.30 -48.00
CA ALA A 730 43.46 -19.01 -49.05
C ALA A 730 44.80 -19.60 -48.56
N SER A 731 45.30 -20.65 -49.22
CA SER A 731 46.65 -21.20 -48.96
C SER A 731 47.79 -20.36 -49.54
N GLY A 732 47.48 -19.40 -50.43
CA GLY A 732 48.48 -18.53 -51.06
C GLY A 732 47.88 -17.30 -51.74
N THR A 733 48.76 -16.43 -52.25
CA THR A 733 48.40 -15.22 -52.99
C THR A 733 47.58 -15.58 -54.24
N ASN A 734 46.47 -14.87 -54.45
CA ASN A 734 45.49 -15.16 -55.49
C ASN A 734 44.76 -13.88 -55.94
N SER A 735 43.91 -14.02 -56.95
CA SER A 735 42.93 -13.01 -57.41
C SER A 735 41.52 -13.59 -57.47
N ALA A 736 41.24 -14.62 -56.65
CA ALA A 736 39.97 -15.32 -56.65
C ALA A 736 38.89 -14.53 -55.90
N ARG A 737 37.66 -14.60 -56.39
CA ARG A 737 36.51 -13.88 -55.87
C ARG A 737 35.30 -14.83 -55.69
N PRO A 738 35.41 -15.87 -54.84
CA PRO A 738 34.33 -16.83 -54.64
C PRO A 738 33.14 -16.19 -53.90
N ASP A 739 31.93 -16.51 -54.34
CA ASP A 739 30.71 -16.17 -53.62
C ASP A 739 30.50 -17.10 -52.42
N VAL A 740 29.75 -16.65 -51.41
CA VAL A 740 29.39 -17.46 -50.23
C VAL A 740 27.87 -17.56 -50.14
N ARG A 741 27.35 -18.78 -50.06
CA ARG A 741 25.92 -19.04 -49.83
C ARG A 741 25.66 -19.34 -48.36
N VAL A 742 24.81 -18.54 -47.73
CA VAL A 742 24.34 -18.70 -46.35
C VAL A 742 22.91 -19.21 -46.37
N ARG A 743 22.62 -20.23 -45.55
CA ARG A 743 21.27 -20.74 -45.27
C ARG A 743 20.93 -20.60 -43.79
N LEU A 744 19.75 -20.05 -43.50
CA LEU A 744 19.20 -19.94 -42.15
C LEU A 744 18.00 -20.86 -42.01
N TYR A 745 17.90 -21.55 -40.87
CA TYR A 745 16.83 -22.51 -40.57
C TYR A 745 16.17 -22.19 -39.21
N ASP A 746 14.90 -22.54 -39.09
CA ASP A 746 14.16 -22.60 -37.83
C ASP A 746 13.92 -24.09 -37.49
N GLY A 747 14.72 -24.63 -36.58
CA GLY A 747 14.85 -26.08 -36.40
C GLY A 747 15.36 -26.74 -37.69
N ALA A 748 14.53 -27.57 -38.33
CA ALA A 748 14.83 -28.19 -39.61
C ALA A 748 14.31 -27.42 -40.83
N ALA A 749 13.44 -26.42 -40.65
CA ALA A 749 12.81 -25.70 -41.75
C ALA A 749 13.72 -24.59 -42.28
N LEU A 750 14.07 -24.60 -43.57
CA LEU A 750 14.81 -23.52 -44.22
C LEU A 750 13.96 -22.25 -44.26
N ILE A 751 14.44 -21.15 -43.67
CA ILE A 751 13.73 -19.85 -43.62
C ILE A 751 14.35 -18.76 -44.50
N GLN A 752 15.65 -18.86 -44.83
CA GLN A 752 16.31 -17.91 -45.73
C GLN A 752 17.50 -18.58 -46.44
N THR A 753 17.72 -18.24 -47.71
CA THR A 753 18.99 -18.46 -48.43
C THR A 753 19.46 -17.12 -48.98
N ALA A 754 20.75 -16.83 -48.88
CA ALA A 754 21.37 -15.63 -49.44
C ALA A 754 22.73 -15.98 -50.04
N THR A 755 23.07 -15.43 -51.20
CA THR A 755 24.41 -15.50 -51.79
C THR A 755 25.06 -14.13 -51.65
N ILE A 756 26.28 -14.11 -51.14
CA ILE A 756 27.06 -12.91 -50.82
C ILE A 756 28.27 -12.90 -51.76
N ALA A 757 28.47 -11.80 -52.49
CA ALA A 757 29.60 -11.66 -53.39
C ALA A 757 30.92 -11.44 -52.64
N ALA A 758 32.05 -11.86 -53.22
CA ALA A 758 33.37 -11.62 -52.66
C ALA A 758 33.62 -10.11 -52.42
N PRO A 759 33.89 -9.68 -51.17
CA PRO A 759 33.93 -8.26 -50.83
C PRO A 759 35.26 -7.58 -51.24
N GLU A 760 36.31 -8.37 -51.46
CA GLU A 760 37.64 -7.92 -51.92
C GLU A 760 37.98 -8.49 -53.30
N ALA A 761 39.09 -8.05 -53.89
CA ALA A 761 39.59 -8.54 -55.18
C ALA A 761 40.35 -9.88 -55.11
N SER A 762 40.62 -10.38 -53.91
CA SER A 762 41.29 -11.64 -53.62
C SER A 762 40.87 -12.18 -52.26
N VAL A 763 41.00 -13.50 -52.05
CA VAL A 763 40.82 -14.10 -50.73
C VAL A 763 42.11 -13.94 -49.92
N ARG A 764 42.02 -13.46 -48.68
CA ARG A 764 43.20 -13.27 -47.80
C ARG A 764 43.80 -14.60 -47.36
N THR A 765 45.10 -14.65 -47.06
CA THR A 765 45.77 -15.86 -46.53
C THR A 765 45.61 -16.04 -45.01
N ALA A 766 45.03 -15.06 -44.31
CA ALA A 766 44.73 -15.11 -42.89
C ALA A 766 43.43 -14.35 -42.58
N THR A 767 42.78 -14.69 -41.48
CA THR A 767 41.57 -14.00 -41.01
C THR A 767 41.90 -12.58 -40.51
N ALA A 768 41.10 -11.60 -40.92
CA ALA A 768 41.28 -10.20 -40.53
C ALA A 768 40.01 -9.67 -39.86
N GLU A 769 39.76 -10.12 -38.63
CA GLU A 769 38.45 -9.90 -37.98
C GLU A 769 38.06 -8.42 -37.85
N GLY A 770 39.02 -7.55 -37.57
CA GLY A 770 38.83 -6.10 -37.49
C GLY A 770 38.58 -5.38 -38.81
N THR A 771 38.56 -6.08 -39.96
CA THR A 771 38.24 -5.49 -41.26
C THR A 771 36.88 -5.99 -41.73
N LEU A 772 35.83 -5.18 -41.56
CA LEU A 772 34.46 -5.57 -41.96
C LEU A 772 34.37 -5.90 -43.45
N GLY A 773 35.10 -5.17 -44.29
CA GLY A 773 35.17 -5.36 -45.75
C GLY A 773 35.94 -6.60 -46.23
N SER A 774 36.59 -7.37 -45.34
CA SER A 774 37.27 -8.63 -45.73
C SER A 774 36.49 -9.88 -45.32
N THR A 775 35.18 -9.74 -45.10
CA THR A 775 34.29 -10.82 -44.67
C THR A 775 32.98 -10.79 -45.44
N TRP A 776 32.45 -11.96 -45.76
CA TRP A 776 31.15 -12.09 -46.42
C TRP A 776 30.09 -11.90 -45.34
N ASN A 777 29.45 -10.74 -45.36
CA ASN A 777 28.55 -10.29 -44.30
C ASN A 777 27.09 -10.38 -44.75
N LEU A 778 26.20 -10.82 -43.87
CA LEU A 778 24.76 -10.79 -44.06
C LEU A 778 24.08 -10.15 -42.83
N LEU A 779 23.27 -9.12 -43.07
CA LEU A 779 22.36 -8.63 -42.05
C LEU A 779 21.18 -9.59 -41.93
N VAL A 780 21.12 -10.32 -40.82
CA VAL A 780 20.02 -11.22 -40.47
C VAL A 780 18.96 -10.42 -39.72
N ALA A 781 17.83 -10.18 -40.38
CA ALA A 781 16.69 -9.49 -39.75
C ALA A 781 16.20 -10.24 -38.51
N GLY A 782 15.78 -9.52 -37.47
CA GLY A 782 15.39 -10.07 -36.17
C GLY A 782 14.25 -11.09 -36.26
N ALA A 783 13.36 -10.98 -37.25
CA ALA A 783 12.32 -11.97 -37.54
C ALA A 783 12.86 -13.38 -37.87
N ASN A 784 14.12 -13.49 -38.27
CA ASN A 784 14.84 -14.73 -38.53
C ASN A 784 15.78 -15.14 -37.38
N VAL A 785 16.02 -14.27 -36.38
CA VAL A 785 16.77 -14.60 -35.17
C VAL A 785 15.83 -15.22 -34.12
N ARG A 786 15.70 -16.55 -34.15
CA ARG A 786 14.75 -17.35 -33.36
C ARG A 786 15.46 -18.34 -32.43
N GLN A 787 14.77 -18.84 -31.41
CA GLN A 787 15.35 -19.78 -30.43
C GLN A 787 15.91 -21.08 -31.04
N ALA A 788 15.33 -21.55 -32.15
CA ALA A 788 15.80 -22.73 -32.88
C ALA A 788 16.60 -22.37 -34.14
N LEU A 789 17.17 -21.15 -34.23
CA LEU A 789 17.99 -20.72 -35.36
C LEU A 789 19.15 -21.69 -35.60
N ARG A 790 19.26 -22.18 -36.83
CA ARG A 790 20.45 -22.89 -37.31
C ARG A 790 21.00 -22.26 -38.57
N VAL A 791 22.30 -22.45 -38.81
CA VAL A 791 23.03 -21.85 -39.94
C VAL A 791 23.86 -22.91 -40.66
N GLN A 792 23.89 -22.82 -41.99
CA GLN A 792 24.83 -23.56 -42.85
C GLN A 792 25.43 -22.57 -43.85
N VAL A 793 26.69 -22.75 -44.20
CA VAL A 793 27.40 -21.91 -45.17
C VAL A 793 28.15 -22.78 -46.18
N ASP A 794 28.06 -22.44 -47.47
CA ASP A 794 28.87 -23.01 -48.54
C ASP A 794 29.73 -21.91 -49.19
N LEU A 795 31.01 -22.15 -49.40
CA LEU A 795 31.92 -21.34 -50.23
C LEU A 795 31.86 -21.83 -51.69
N ASP A 796 31.91 -20.88 -52.62
CA ASP A 796 31.84 -21.09 -54.07
C ASP A 796 30.75 -22.11 -54.48
N PRO A 797 29.47 -21.83 -54.18
CA PRO A 797 28.34 -22.72 -54.47
C PRO A 797 28.11 -22.96 -55.98
N SER A 798 28.85 -22.26 -56.83
CA SER A 798 28.87 -22.32 -58.29
C SER A 798 30.07 -23.07 -58.86
N GLU A 799 31.05 -23.43 -58.04
CA GLU A 799 32.34 -24.01 -58.47
C GLU A 799 33.10 -23.15 -59.51
N ALA A 800 32.96 -21.83 -59.42
CA ALA A 800 33.55 -20.85 -60.33
C ALA A 800 35.06 -20.61 -60.11
N VAL A 801 35.62 -21.08 -59.00
CA VAL A 801 37.04 -20.97 -58.63
C VAL A 801 37.68 -22.35 -58.61
N THR A 802 38.87 -22.47 -59.22
CA THR A 802 39.71 -23.66 -59.10
C THR A 802 40.22 -23.78 -57.67
N ASP A 803 39.86 -24.88 -57.00
CA ASP A 803 40.20 -25.16 -55.61
C ASP A 803 40.91 -26.52 -55.52
N ALA A 804 41.89 -26.64 -54.62
CA ALA A 804 42.69 -27.86 -54.46
C ALA A 804 42.03 -28.90 -53.53
N ASP A 805 41.19 -28.42 -52.61
CA ASP A 805 40.29 -29.18 -51.73
C ASP A 805 38.97 -28.41 -51.70
N ARG A 806 37.84 -29.13 -51.62
CA ARG A 806 36.50 -28.53 -51.47
C ARG A 806 35.75 -29.12 -50.27
N SER A 807 36.38 -30.00 -49.50
CA SER A 807 35.78 -30.62 -48.32
C SER A 807 35.69 -29.64 -47.13
N ASP A 808 36.51 -28.59 -47.12
CA ASP A 808 36.55 -27.49 -46.15
C ASP A 808 35.84 -26.20 -46.63
N ASN A 809 35.11 -26.29 -47.75
CA ASN A 809 34.25 -25.23 -48.28
C ASN A 809 32.83 -25.22 -47.70
N VAL A 810 32.51 -26.10 -46.74
CA VAL A 810 31.19 -26.13 -46.09
C VAL A 810 31.33 -26.00 -44.57
N TRP A 811 30.54 -25.12 -43.97
CA TRP A 811 30.49 -24.91 -42.53
C TRP A 811 29.08 -25.17 -41.94
N PRO A 812 28.99 -25.94 -40.84
CA PRO A 812 30.04 -26.79 -40.26
C PRO A 812 30.54 -27.87 -41.22
N ALA A 813 31.76 -28.37 -40.95
CA ALA A 813 32.35 -29.48 -41.68
C ALA A 813 31.38 -30.68 -41.73
N GLY A 814 31.28 -31.33 -42.89
CA GLY A 814 30.31 -32.38 -43.16
C GLY A 814 28.90 -31.90 -43.53
N GLY A 815 28.67 -30.58 -43.65
CA GLY A 815 27.43 -30.04 -44.25
C GLY A 815 26.17 -30.16 -43.39
N SER A 816 26.32 -30.36 -42.08
CA SER A 816 25.20 -30.23 -41.14
C SER A 816 24.79 -28.76 -40.94
N THR A 817 23.76 -28.51 -40.15
CA THR A 817 23.36 -27.14 -39.74
C THR A 817 23.83 -26.87 -38.31
N GLN A 818 24.53 -25.76 -38.07
CA GLN A 818 24.98 -25.34 -36.72
C GLN A 818 23.83 -24.72 -35.93
N ALA A 819 23.58 -25.19 -34.70
CA ALA A 819 22.67 -24.49 -33.79
C ALA A 819 23.31 -23.19 -33.27
N ILE A 820 22.54 -22.09 -33.25
CA ILE A 820 22.97 -20.82 -32.66
C ILE A 820 22.25 -20.62 -31.33
N THR A 821 22.98 -20.23 -30.28
CA THR A 821 22.40 -19.99 -28.95
C THR A 821 21.61 -18.69 -28.94
N VAL A 822 20.27 -18.78 -29.01
CA VAL A 822 19.36 -17.63 -29.02
C VAL A 822 18.37 -17.70 -27.86
N ASN A 823 18.34 -16.67 -27.02
CA ASN A 823 17.49 -16.56 -25.85
C ASN A 823 16.34 -15.57 -26.07
N ASN A 824 15.13 -15.94 -25.61
CA ASN A 824 14.08 -14.96 -25.36
C ASN A 824 14.42 -14.20 -24.07
N VAL A 825 14.29 -12.88 -24.09
CA VAL A 825 14.46 -12.00 -22.90
C VAL A 825 13.15 -11.26 -22.63
N PRO A 826 12.79 -10.97 -21.37
CA PRO A 826 11.61 -10.16 -21.07
C PRO A 826 11.79 -8.71 -21.58
N PRO A 827 10.68 -7.99 -21.88
CA PRO A 827 10.71 -6.55 -22.13
C PRO A 827 11.36 -5.79 -20.98
N PHE A 828 11.98 -4.65 -21.28
CA PHE A 828 12.46 -3.71 -20.26
C PHE A 828 11.41 -2.60 -20.06
N SER A 829 10.92 -2.44 -18.83
CA SER A 829 9.94 -1.41 -18.51
C SER A 829 10.60 -0.32 -17.66
N VAL A 830 10.55 0.92 -18.12
CA VAL A 830 11.16 2.09 -17.46
C VAL A 830 10.11 3.17 -17.21
N ARG A 831 10.11 3.75 -16.00
CA ARG A 831 9.44 5.02 -15.71
C ARG A 831 10.51 6.09 -15.48
N PHE A 832 10.54 7.09 -16.35
CA PHE A 832 11.35 8.28 -16.13
C PHE A 832 10.65 9.21 -15.14
N VAL A 833 11.40 9.79 -14.22
CA VAL A 833 10.90 10.77 -13.24
C VAL A 833 11.71 12.06 -13.40
N PRO A 834 11.09 13.18 -13.82
CA PRO A 834 11.75 14.49 -13.75
C PRO A 834 11.92 14.86 -12.28
N VAL A 835 13.14 14.89 -11.77
CA VAL A 835 13.40 15.22 -10.36
C VAL A 835 13.65 16.72 -10.23
N VAL A 836 13.01 17.34 -9.24
CA VAL A 836 13.23 18.73 -8.84
C VAL A 836 14.09 18.75 -7.58
N THR A 837 15.19 19.50 -7.60
CA THR A 837 16.09 19.75 -6.45
C THR A 837 16.39 21.25 -6.38
N GLY A 838 16.15 21.90 -5.25
CA GLY A 838 16.16 23.36 -5.15
C GLY A 838 15.22 24.02 -6.18
N VAL A 839 15.79 24.74 -7.14
CA VAL A 839 15.05 25.39 -8.26
C VAL A 839 15.24 24.69 -9.61
N LEU A 840 16.01 23.60 -9.64
CA LEU A 840 16.40 22.90 -10.86
C LEU A 840 15.48 21.70 -11.09
N THR A 841 15.10 21.44 -12.33
CA THR A 841 14.28 20.27 -12.73
C THR A 841 15.00 19.53 -13.84
N GLY A 842 15.19 18.21 -13.70
CA GLY A 842 15.82 17.38 -14.73
C GLY A 842 15.00 17.33 -16.02
N ASN A 843 15.66 17.56 -17.15
CA ASN A 843 15.02 17.65 -18.47
C ASN A 843 14.64 16.28 -19.07
N VAL A 844 13.55 15.68 -18.59
CA VAL A 844 12.91 14.52 -19.24
C VAL A 844 11.40 14.72 -19.43
N SER A 845 10.92 14.28 -20.59
CA SER A 845 9.56 14.45 -21.09
C SER A 845 9.21 13.35 -22.08
N VAL A 846 7.93 13.18 -22.42
CA VAL A 846 7.50 12.21 -23.45
C VAL A 846 8.17 12.46 -24.81
N ALA A 847 8.58 13.71 -25.10
CA ALA A 847 9.23 14.08 -26.36
C ALA A 847 10.72 13.69 -26.44
N ASN A 848 11.43 13.55 -25.31
CA ASN A 848 12.87 13.23 -25.29
C ASN A 848 13.25 11.96 -24.50
N ASN A 849 12.31 11.26 -23.85
CA ASN A 849 12.64 10.07 -23.04
C ASN A 849 13.35 8.95 -23.83
N GLN A 850 13.08 8.83 -25.14
CA GLN A 850 13.77 7.86 -26.00
C GLN A 850 15.26 8.17 -26.19
N GLN A 851 15.67 9.42 -25.99
CA GLN A 851 17.07 9.83 -26.16
C GLN A 851 17.99 9.23 -25.08
N PHE A 852 17.45 8.98 -23.87
CA PHE A 852 18.10 8.28 -22.76
C PHE A 852 18.11 6.74 -22.88
N LEU A 853 17.56 6.19 -23.97
CA LEU A 853 17.43 4.73 -24.18
C LEU A 853 18.30 4.21 -25.32
N ASN A 854 19.00 5.07 -26.06
CA ASN A 854 19.72 4.69 -27.28
C ASN A 854 20.88 3.74 -26.97
N THR A 855 21.71 4.08 -25.99
CA THR A 855 22.85 3.25 -25.59
C THR A 855 22.38 2.00 -24.87
N ALA A 856 21.34 2.07 -24.05
CA ALA A 856 20.74 0.90 -23.40
C ALA A 856 20.14 -0.11 -24.40
N ARG A 857 19.41 0.37 -25.43
CA ARG A 857 18.92 -0.48 -26.54
C ARG A 857 20.07 -1.16 -27.28
N ARG A 858 21.15 -0.42 -27.54
CA ARG A 858 22.31 -0.90 -28.31
C ARG A 858 23.11 -1.94 -27.54
N LEU A 859 23.47 -1.63 -26.29
CA LEU A 859 24.47 -2.36 -25.51
C LEU A 859 23.91 -3.46 -24.62
N TRP A 860 22.70 -3.33 -24.06
CA TRP A 860 22.15 -4.38 -23.20
C TRP A 860 21.37 -5.44 -24.00
N PRO A 861 21.30 -6.70 -23.52
CA PRO A 861 20.54 -7.78 -24.15
C PRO A 861 19.03 -7.59 -23.95
N ILE A 862 18.48 -6.60 -24.66
CA ILE A 862 17.10 -6.11 -24.55
C ILE A 862 16.53 -5.94 -25.95
N LYS A 863 15.42 -6.62 -26.26
CA LYS A 863 14.68 -6.40 -27.52
C LYS A 863 13.71 -5.24 -27.38
N ASP A 864 12.68 -5.44 -26.57
CA ASP A 864 11.58 -4.51 -26.42
C ASP A 864 11.81 -3.62 -25.17
N ILE A 865 11.62 -2.31 -25.32
CA ILE A 865 11.59 -1.35 -24.20
C ILE A 865 10.28 -0.60 -24.22
N THR A 866 9.57 -0.64 -23.10
CA THR A 866 8.40 0.20 -22.80
C THR A 866 8.86 1.30 -21.85
N ALA A 867 8.60 2.56 -22.20
CA ALA A 867 8.99 3.69 -21.35
C ALA A 867 7.90 4.74 -21.24
N ASP A 868 7.60 5.16 -20.01
CA ASP A 868 6.70 6.28 -19.71
C ASP A 868 7.42 7.38 -18.91
N VAL A 869 6.77 8.53 -18.73
CA VAL A 869 7.30 9.66 -17.96
C VAL A 869 6.27 10.09 -16.91
N ARG A 870 6.72 10.12 -15.66
CA ARG A 870 5.94 10.55 -14.50
C ARG A 870 5.75 12.07 -14.48
N LEU A 871 4.77 12.56 -13.71
CA LEU A 871 4.82 13.94 -13.24
C LEU A 871 6.12 14.21 -12.46
N PRO A 872 6.64 15.45 -12.48
CA PRO A 872 7.81 15.82 -11.70
C PRO A 872 7.67 15.43 -10.23
N PHE A 873 8.77 14.96 -9.66
CA PHE A 873 8.89 14.65 -8.24
C PHE A 873 9.86 15.64 -7.59
N THR A 874 9.43 16.33 -6.54
CA THR A 874 10.28 17.26 -5.80
C THR A 874 10.90 16.61 -4.57
N SER A 875 12.23 16.56 -4.57
CA SER A 875 13.01 16.38 -3.35
C SER A 875 13.31 17.75 -2.74
N SER A 876 13.12 17.93 -1.43
CA SER A 876 13.42 19.20 -0.78
C SER A 876 14.91 19.43 -0.51
N VAL A 877 15.81 18.60 -1.02
CA VAL A 877 17.26 18.85 -0.94
C VAL A 877 17.66 20.08 -1.76
N ALA A 878 18.79 20.67 -1.39
CA ALA A 878 19.45 21.71 -2.18
C ALA A 878 19.91 21.18 -3.56
N ALA A 879 20.44 22.06 -4.41
CA ALA A 879 21.05 21.61 -5.66
C ALA A 879 22.16 20.57 -5.39
N LEU A 880 22.20 19.50 -6.19
CA LEU A 880 23.14 18.40 -6.04
C LEU A 880 24.59 18.86 -6.25
N GLN A 881 25.52 18.29 -5.49
CA GLN A 881 26.95 18.59 -5.54
C GLN A 881 27.76 17.49 -6.25
N ALA A 882 28.91 17.87 -6.82
CA ALA A 882 29.71 17.02 -7.71
C ALA A 882 30.32 15.77 -7.04
N ASN A 883 30.43 15.77 -5.71
CA ASN A 883 31.03 14.74 -4.89
C ASN A 883 30.13 14.32 -3.72
N ASP A 884 28.85 14.69 -3.79
CA ASP A 884 27.82 14.47 -2.76
C ASP A 884 28.18 14.95 -1.34
N GLU A 885 28.98 16.02 -1.21
CA GLU A 885 29.26 16.67 0.09
C GLU A 885 28.00 17.07 0.88
N ASN A 886 26.87 17.27 0.20
CA ASN A 886 25.58 17.57 0.81
C ASN A 886 24.61 16.38 0.91
N ASP A 887 25.07 15.14 0.66
CA ASP A 887 24.28 13.89 0.79
C ASP A 887 22.98 13.89 -0.05
N GLY A 888 22.93 14.75 -1.08
CA GLY A 888 21.77 15.00 -1.91
C GLY A 888 21.50 13.89 -2.92
N TRP A 889 22.54 13.32 -3.55
CA TRP A 889 22.40 12.21 -4.48
C TRP A 889 21.90 10.95 -3.76
N MET A 890 22.54 10.56 -2.66
CA MET A 890 22.11 9.41 -1.85
C MET A 890 20.68 9.60 -1.32
N THR A 891 20.32 10.81 -0.88
CA THR A 891 18.95 11.15 -0.44
C THR A 891 17.94 11.04 -1.58
N VAL A 892 18.24 11.60 -2.76
CA VAL A 892 17.33 11.55 -3.92
C VAL A 892 17.14 10.12 -4.44
N LEU A 893 18.16 9.26 -4.39
CA LEU A 893 18.02 7.84 -4.74
C LEU A 893 17.11 7.09 -3.76
N SER A 894 17.26 7.34 -2.46
CA SER A 894 16.41 6.79 -1.40
C SER A 894 14.94 7.20 -1.60
N GLU A 895 14.72 8.49 -1.85
CA GLU A 895 13.40 9.05 -2.14
C GLU A 895 12.79 8.48 -3.42
N LEU A 896 13.57 8.28 -4.48
CA LEU A 896 13.09 7.61 -5.70
C LEU A 896 12.73 6.13 -5.44
N ASN A 897 13.45 5.44 -4.56
CA ASN A 897 13.12 4.06 -4.18
C ASN A 897 11.81 4.00 -3.38
N ALA A 898 11.64 4.89 -2.41
CA ALA A 898 10.40 5.07 -1.67
C ALA A 898 9.22 5.46 -2.58
N LEU A 899 9.47 6.33 -3.58
CA LEU A 899 8.51 6.73 -4.60
C LEU A 899 8.07 5.53 -5.46
N ARG A 900 9.03 4.74 -5.98
CA ARG A 900 8.76 3.54 -6.78
C ARG A 900 7.90 2.53 -6.02
N VAL A 901 8.19 2.33 -4.74
CA VAL A 901 7.45 1.42 -3.85
C VAL A 901 6.04 1.97 -3.55
N SER A 902 5.92 3.27 -3.31
CA SER A 902 4.64 3.93 -2.99
C SER A 902 3.72 4.12 -4.19
N ASP A 903 4.27 4.30 -5.40
CA ASP A 903 3.53 4.30 -6.67
C ASP A 903 3.02 2.89 -7.04
N GLY A 904 3.35 1.85 -6.25
CA GLY A 904 2.97 0.47 -6.53
C GLY A 904 3.56 -0.10 -7.81
N ALA A 905 4.79 0.32 -8.16
CA ALA A 905 5.42 -0.05 -9.42
C ALA A 905 5.50 -1.59 -9.59
N PRO A 906 5.13 -2.13 -10.77
CA PRO A 906 5.25 -3.56 -11.04
C PRO A 906 6.66 -4.09 -10.77
N SER A 907 6.75 -5.36 -10.36
CA SER A 907 8.02 -6.05 -10.05
C SER A 907 8.98 -6.23 -11.25
N THR A 908 8.64 -5.69 -12.43
CA THR A 908 9.49 -5.63 -13.63
C THR A 908 9.89 -4.20 -14.03
N MET A 909 9.29 -3.17 -13.42
CA MET A 909 9.51 -1.76 -13.78
C MET A 909 10.71 -1.18 -13.04
N HIS A 910 11.57 -0.48 -13.77
CA HIS A 910 12.68 0.30 -13.25
C HIS A 910 12.32 1.79 -13.24
N TYR A 911 12.70 2.51 -12.19
CA TYR A 911 12.54 3.96 -12.10
C TYR A 911 13.88 4.62 -12.40
N TYR A 912 13.89 5.61 -13.29
CA TYR A 912 15.06 6.41 -13.61
C TYR A 912 14.77 7.89 -13.33
N GLY A 913 15.32 8.43 -12.24
CA GLY A 913 15.16 9.82 -11.87
C GLY A 913 16.17 10.69 -12.63
N VAL A 914 15.67 11.57 -13.49
CA VAL A 914 16.51 12.50 -14.24
C VAL A 914 16.65 13.79 -13.42
N VAL A 915 17.90 14.17 -13.10
CA VAL A 915 18.24 15.35 -12.28
C VAL A 915 18.94 16.43 -13.12
N LYS A 916 18.79 17.70 -12.73
CA LYS A 916 19.55 18.83 -13.31
C LYS A 916 20.62 19.28 -12.32
N VAL A 917 21.89 19.23 -12.74
CA VAL A 917 23.04 19.69 -11.94
C VAL A 917 23.58 21.05 -12.43
N THR A 918 24.44 21.69 -11.65
CA THR A 918 25.12 22.98 -11.98
C THR A 918 26.58 22.83 -12.42
N TYR A 919 27.18 21.65 -12.20
CA TYR A 919 28.56 21.32 -12.57
C TYR A 919 28.63 20.55 -13.90
N SER A 920 29.83 20.26 -14.38
CA SER A 920 30.11 19.53 -15.63
C SER A 920 30.98 18.28 -15.47
N SER A 921 31.44 18.00 -14.25
CA SER A 921 32.25 16.82 -13.88
C SER A 921 31.99 16.47 -12.42
N GLY A 922 32.03 15.19 -12.07
CA GLY A 922 31.65 14.64 -10.76
C GLY A 922 30.70 13.44 -10.90
N ILE A 923 29.93 13.17 -9.85
CA ILE A 923 28.85 12.18 -9.87
C ILE A 923 27.84 12.56 -10.96
N ALA A 924 27.62 11.63 -11.89
CA ALA A 924 26.70 11.78 -13.00
C ALA A 924 25.42 10.94 -12.83
N GLY A 925 25.50 9.86 -12.04
CA GLY A 925 24.41 8.96 -11.71
C GLY A 925 24.71 8.11 -10.47
N LEU A 926 23.68 7.42 -9.98
CA LEU A 926 23.73 6.36 -8.96
C LEU A 926 22.63 5.32 -9.22
N GLY A 927 22.86 4.05 -8.92
CA GLY A 927 21.92 2.95 -9.08
C GLY A 927 22.16 1.75 -8.14
N PHE A 928 21.07 1.20 -7.59
CA PHE A 928 21.14 0.01 -6.72
C PHE A 928 21.75 -1.22 -7.41
N VAL A 929 22.58 -1.98 -6.69
CA VAL A 929 23.28 -3.19 -7.16
C VAL A 929 22.90 -4.44 -6.35
N PRO A 930 22.04 -5.33 -6.88
CA PRO A 930 21.04 -5.08 -7.91
C PRO A 930 19.90 -4.21 -7.39
N GLY A 931 19.03 -3.76 -8.30
CA GLY A 931 17.81 -3.08 -7.89
C GLY A 931 16.93 -2.59 -9.03
N ARG A 932 16.06 -1.63 -8.72
CA ARG A 932 15.00 -1.13 -9.62
C ARG A 932 14.86 0.39 -9.64
N SER A 933 15.77 1.10 -9.00
CA SER A 933 15.82 2.55 -9.03
C SER A 933 17.25 2.97 -9.36
N ALA A 934 17.36 4.03 -10.14
CA ALA A 934 18.59 4.71 -10.48
C ALA A 934 18.29 6.19 -10.74
N ILE A 935 19.30 7.03 -10.61
CA ILE A 935 19.22 8.46 -10.91
C ILE A 935 20.40 8.87 -11.78
N GLY A 936 20.22 9.89 -12.61
CA GLY A 936 21.33 10.45 -13.37
C GLY A 936 21.00 11.77 -14.03
N TRP A 937 22.03 12.49 -14.46
CA TRP A 937 21.91 13.85 -14.95
C TRP A 937 21.24 13.96 -16.33
N ASP A 938 20.75 15.16 -16.65
CA ASP A 938 19.99 15.44 -17.87
C ASP A 938 20.83 15.89 -19.08
N TYR A 939 22.17 15.82 -18.98
CA TYR A 939 23.08 16.24 -20.02
C TYR A 939 23.13 15.26 -21.21
N LEU A 940 22.14 15.32 -22.09
CA LEU A 940 22.21 14.58 -23.35
C LEU A 940 23.32 15.17 -24.25
N PRO A 941 24.17 14.31 -24.89
CA PRO A 941 24.03 12.87 -24.99
C PRO A 941 24.64 12.03 -23.83
N SER A 942 25.49 12.57 -22.95
CA SER A 942 26.13 11.74 -21.90
C SER A 942 25.15 11.13 -20.90
N GLY A 943 23.97 11.74 -20.69
CA GLY A 943 22.89 11.17 -19.89
C GLY A 943 22.32 9.84 -20.41
N ASP A 944 22.45 9.53 -21.71
CA ASP A 944 22.09 8.23 -22.30
C ASP A 944 23.11 7.13 -21.95
N GLU A 945 24.39 7.49 -21.94
CA GLU A 945 25.49 6.61 -21.53
C GLU A 945 25.43 6.31 -20.03
N VAL A 946 25.22 7.35 -19.22
CA VAL A 946 25.00 7.22 -17.76
C VAL A 946 23.77 6.38 -17.47
N ALA A 947 22.62 6.61 -18.12
CA ALA A 947 21.44 5.78 -17.92
C ALA A 947 21.72 4.29 -18.23
N ALA A 948 22.48 4.01 -19.29
CA ALA A 948 22.92 2.65 -19.59
C ALA A 948 23.84 2.06 -18.50
N HIS A 949 24.77 2.84 -17.93
CA HIS A 949 25.63 2.45 -16.81
C HIS A 949 24.80 2.10 -15.56
N GLU A 950 23.92 3.01 -15.12
CA GLU A 950 23.10 2.80 -13.91
C GLU A 950 22.11 1.63 -14.04
N TRP A 951 21.59 1.37 -15.25
CA TRP A 951 20.81 0.16 -15.47
C TRP A 951 21.64 -1.11 -15.44
N GLY A 952 22.93 -1.05 -15.78
CA GLY A 952 23.87 -2.14 -15.53
C GLY A 952 23.99 -2.49 -14.05
N HIS A 953 24.10 -1.47 -13.18
CA HIS A 953 24.02 -1.64 -11.73
C HIS A 953 22.72 -2.31 -11.29
N ASN A 954 21.57 -1.82 -11.76
CA ASN A 954 20.27 -2.46 -11.53
C ASN A 954 20.22 -3.93 -12.02
N PHE A 955 20.95 -4.28 -13.08
CA PHE A 955 21.14 -5.65 -13.57
C PHE A 955 22.26 -6.43 -12.86
N SER A 956 22.57 -6.05 -11.60
CA SER A 956 23.54 -6.70 -10.72
C SER A 956 24.99 -6.61 -11.18
N ARG A 957 25.36 -5.65 -12.05
CA ARG A 957 26.76 -5.48 -12.48
C ARG A 957 27.52 -4.55 -11.54
N GLY A 958 28.76 -4.93 -11.20
CA GLY A 958 29.76 -4.00 -10.68
C GLY A 958 30.55 -3.36 -11.83
N HIS A 959 31.52 -2.52 -11.49
CA HIS A 959 32.34 -1.84 -12.50
C HIS A 959 33.28 -2.76 -13.26
N ALA A 960 33.66 -2.36 -14.47
CA ALA A 960 34.84 -2.89 -15.14
C ALA A 960 36.09 -2.09 -14.68
N PRO A 961 37.27 -2.72 -14.56
CA PRO A 961 38.47 -2.13 -13.94
C PRO A 961 39.20 -1.12 -14.85
N CYS A 962 38.55 0.00 -15.17
CA CYS A 962 39.17 1.17 -15.82
C CYS A 962 38.62 2.46 -15.21
N GLY A 963 39.51 3.33 -14.72
CA GLY A 963 39.16 4.56 -13.99
C GLY A 963 38.59 4.36 -12.59
N VAL A 964 38.26 3.12 -12.20
CA VAL A 964 37.66 2.73 -10.92
C VAL A 964 38.12 1.31 -10.54
N ALA A 965 37.95 0.93 -9.27
CA ALA A 965 38.14 -0.45 -8.84
C ALA A 965 37.01 -1.34 -9.40
N GLY A 966 37.36 -2.24 -10.32
CA GLY A 966 36.39 -3.14 -10.96
C GLY A 966 36.04 -4.39 -10.15
N ASP A 967 34.97 -5.06 -10.59
CA ASP A 967 34.61 -6.43 -10.22
C ASP A 967 35.84 -7.34 -10.36
N PRO A 968 36.31 -8.00 -9.27
CA PRO A 968 37.45 -8.92 -9.30
C PRO A 968 37.28 -10.09 -10.27
N SER A 969 36.05 -10.37 -10.70
CA SER A 969 35.70 -11.44 -11.64
C SER A 969 35.71 -10.97 -13.10
N TYR A 970 35.86 -9.66 -13.36
CA TYR A 970 35.91 -9.12 -14.71
C TYR A 970 37.21 -9.58 -15.41
N PRO A 971 37.12 -10.32 -16.53
CA PRO A 971 38.25 -11.10 -17.03
C PRO A 971 39.31 -10.30 -17.80
N TYR A 972 39.03 -9.04 -18.16
CA TYR A 972 39.89 -8.26 -19.07
C TYR A 972 40.54 -7.08 -18.36
N ALA A 973 41.88 -7.08 -18.35
CA ALA A 973 42.69 -6.03 -17.72
C ALA A 973 42.41 -4.65 -18.36
N GLY A 974 42.39 -3.61 -17.53
CA GLY A 974 42.08 -2.24 -17.98
C GLY A 974 40.63 -2.07 -18.46
N GLY A 975 39.71 -2.97 -18.10
CA GLY A 975 38.29 -2.83 -18.37
C GLY A 975 37.90 -2.90 -19.85
N ILE A 976 38.76 -3.41 -20.73
CA ILE A 976 38.47 -3.54 -22.17
C ILE A 976 37.41 -4.61 -22.46
N ILE A 977 36.78 -4.59 -23.64
CA ILE A 977 35.79 -5.59 -24.05
C ILE A 977 36.41 -6.89 -24.60
N ALA A 978 37.69 -6.87 -24.98
CA ALA A 978 38.54 -7.97 -25.47
C ALA A 978 38.08 -8.77 -26.70
N ASN A 979 36.84 -8.59 -27.15
CA ASN A 979 36.24 -9.24 -28.31
C ASN A 979 35.72 -8.18 -29.31
N TRP A 980 35.49 -8.56 -30.58
CA TRP A 980 35.02 -7.59 -31.58
C TRP A 980 33.53 -7.25 -31.38
N GLY A 981 33.26 -5.97 -31.15
CA GLY A 981 31.90 -5.45 -31.11
C GLY A 981 31.36 -5.08 -32.49
N TRP A 982 30.05 -4.91 -32.61
CA TRP A 982 29.39 -4.40 -33.82
C TRP A 982 28.32 -3.37 -33.47
N ASN A 983 28.46 -2.17 -34.01
CA ASN A 983 27.48 -1.10 -33.91
C ASN A 983 26.53 -1.16 -35.11
N SER A 984 25.32 -1.67 -34.89
CA SER A 984 24.30 -1.81 -35.93
C SER A 984 23.79 -0.48 -36.52
N LEU A 985 23.91 0.64 -35.79
CA LEU A 985 23.45 1.95 -36.27
C LEU A 985 24.39 2.55 -37.32
N THR A 986 25.70 2.33 -37.18
CA THR A 986 26.73 2.83 -38.11
C THR A 986 27.27 1.75 -39.04
N ASN A 987 26.82 0.50 -38.84
CA ASN A 987 27.39 -0.71 -39.43
C ASN A 987 28.93 -0.77 -39.33
N ALA A 988 29.46 -0.45 -38.14
CA ALA A 988 30.90 -0.42 -37.88
C ALA A 988 31.30 -1.47 -36.83
N LEU A 989 32.53 -1.98 -36.95
CA LEU A 989 33.13 -2.81 -35.91
C LEU A 989 33.66 -1.93 -34.77
N VAL A 990 33.54 -2.44 -33.54
CA VAL A 990 34.08 -1.80 -32.34
C VAL A 990 35.32 -2.57 -31.88
N SER A 991 36.41 -1.84 -31.65
CA SER A 991 37.71 -2.41 -31.30
C SER A 991 37.64 -3.24 -30.01
N PRO A 992 38.32 -4.41 -29.93
CA PRO A 992 38.51 -5.16 -28.70
C PRO A 992 39.17 -4.37 -27.55
N LEU A 993 39.84 -3.26 -27.89
CA LEU A 993 40.48 -2.33 -26.94
C LEU A 993 39.54 -1.23 -26.44
N ALA A 994 38.31 -1.14 -26.94
CA ALA A 994 37.27 -0.29 -26.36
C ALA A 994 36.97 -0.75 -24.93
N THR A 995 36.59 0.18 -24.05
CA THR A 995 36.30 -0.12 -22.64
C THR A 995 34.85 -0.55 -22.45
N ASP A 996 34.55 -1.26 -21.37
CA ASP A 996 33.18 -1.65 -21.06
C ASP A 996 32.36 -0.47 -20.53
N VAL A 997 31.06 -0.48 -20.79
CA VAL A 997 30.08 0.53 -20.35
C VAL A 997 30.00 0.65 -18.83
N MET A 998 30.36 -0.40 -18.10
CA MET A 998 30.50 -0.37 -16.63
C MET A 998 31.85 0.21 -16.17
N SER A 999 32.64 0.84 -17.03
CA SER A 999 33.90 1.53 -16.66
C SER A 999 33.75 3.05 -16.61
N TYR A 1000 34.76 3.72 -16.07
CA TYR A 1000 34.88 5.18 -16.04
C TYR A 1000 35.77 5.73 -17.18
N CYS A 1001 36.21 4.87 -18.10
CA CYS A 1001 37.09 5.24 -19.19
C CYS A 1001 36.29 5.54 -20.47
N ASN A 1002 36.84 6.42 -21.31
CA ASN A 1002 36.24 6.79 -22.59
C ASN A 1002 36.27 5.64 -23.62
N THR A 1003 35.42 5.74 -24.64
CA THR A 1003 35.19 4.71 -25.69
C THR A 1003 34.46 3.45 -25.19
N THR A 1004 33.35 3.66 -24.49
CA THR A 1004 32.54 2.60 -23.90
C THR A 1004 31.77 1.75 -24.93
N TRP A 1005 31.71 0.45 -24.67
CA TRP A 1005 30.91 -0.55 -25.37
C TRP A 1005 30.53 -1.69 -24.41
N ILE A 1006 29.91 -2.78 -24.86
CA ILE A 1006 29.59 -3.94 -24.01
C ILE A 1006 30.58 -5.09 -24.20
N SER A 1007 31.10 -5.65 -23.10
CA SER A 1007 31.82 -6.93 -23.08
C SER A 1007 30.88 -8.13 -23.10
N ASP A 1008 31.38 -9.28 -23.56
CA ASP A 1008 30.63 -10.54 -23.49
C ASP A 1008 30.36 -10.98 -22.04
N TYR A 1009 31.24 -10.62 -21.10
CA TYR A 1009 31.06 -10.84 -19.66
C TYR A 1009 29.78 -10.16 -19.14
N ASN A 1010 29.68 -8.84 -19.33
CA ASN A 1010 28.51 -8.09 -18.86
C ASN A 1010 27.26 -8.38 -19.70
N TRP A 1011 27.38 -8.58 -21.02
CA TRP A 1011 26.26 -9.01 -21.87
C TRP A 1011 25.64 -10.33 -21.39
N SER A 1012 26.46 -11.36 -21.19
CA SER A 1012 25.98 -12.70 -20.80
C SER A 1012 25.39 -12.71 -19.39
N ALA A 1013 26.02 -11.99 -18.45
CA ALA A 1013 25.53 -11.90 -17.08
C ALA A 1013 24.22 -11.11 -16.96
N VAL A 1014 24.06 -10.00 -17.69
CA VAL A 1014 22.78 -9.27 -17.74
C VAL A 1014 21.69 -10.10 -18.42
N MET A 1015 22.01 -10.86 -19.47
CA MET A 1015 21.04 -11.77 -20.09
C MET A 1015 20.56 -12.85 -19.09
N GLN A 1016 21.47 -13.44 -18.32
CA GLN A 1016 21.13 -14.41 -17.28
C GLN A 1016 20.27 -13.79 -16.17
N PHE A 1017 20.62 -12.58 -15.70
CA PHE A 1017 19.87 -11.84 -14.67
C PHE A 1017 18.44 -11.50 -15.14
N ARG A 1018 18.28 -11.02 -16.37
CA ARG A 1018 16.97 -10.70 -16.95
C ARG A 1018 16.11 -11.96 -17.12
N ASN A 1019 16.71 -13.08 -17.50
CA ASN A 1019 15.99 -14.35 -17.65
C ASN A 1019 15.55 -14.96 -16.31
N SER A 1020 16.34 -14.83 -15.24
CA SER A 1020 15.93 -15.30 -13.91
C SER A 1020 14.86 -14.40 -13.29
N THR A 1021 15.07 -13.07 -13.31
CA THR A 1021 14.11 -12.11 -12.73
C THR A 1021 12.78 -12.04 -13.47
N GLY A 1022 12.78 -12.17 -14.80
CA GLY A 1022 11.55 -12.25 -15.60
C GLY A 1022 10.69 -13.46 -15.23
N ARG A 1023 11.30 -14.63 -15.01
CA ARG A 1023 10.59 -15.85 -14.57
C ARG A 1023 10.01 -15.71 -13.17
N VAL A 1024 10.76 -15.10 -12.24
CA VAL A 1024 10.28 -14.83 -10.87
C VAL A 1024 9.10 -13.85 -10.89
N ALA A 1025 9.16 -12.79 -11.69
CA ALA A 1025 8.04 -11.85 -11.85
C ALA A 1025 6.78 -12.52 -12.43
N SER A 1026 6.93 -13.46 -13.38
CA SER A 1026 5.81 -14.26 -13.90
C SER A 1026 5.24 -15.28 -12.90
N ALA A 1027 6.02 -15.71 -11.92
CA ALA A 1027 5.60 -16.64 -10.86
C ALA A 1027 4.98 -15.94 -9.63
N LEU A 1028 5.30 -14.67 -9.41
CA LEU A 1028 4.77 -13.84 -8.31
C LEU A 1028 3.36 -13.26 -8.57
N THR A 1029 2.64 -13.77 -9.58
CA THR A 1029 1.27 -13.35 -9.95
C THR A 1029 0.20 -13.67 -8.90
N THR A 1030 0.59 -14.29 -7.78
CA THR A 1030 -0.24 -14.54 -6.59
C THR A 1030 -0.11 -13.45 -5.50
N ALA A 1031 0.81 -12.48 -5.64
CA ALA A 1031 0.85 -11.31 -4.77
C ALA A 1031 -0.20 -10.28 -5.22
N SER A 1032 -0.99 -9.74 -4.28
CA SER A 1032 -2.02 -8.73 -4.59
C SER A 1032 -1.38 -7.46 -5.17
N THR A 1033 -1.59 -7.22 -6.46
CA THR A 1033 -1.21 -5.97 -7.13
C THR A 1033 -2.18 -4.82 -6.89
N THR A 1034 -3.28 -5.07 -6.17
CA THR A 1034 -4.30 -4.07 -5.82
C THR A 1034 -3.74 -3.12 -4.75
N PRO A 1035 -3.75 -1.78 -4.97
CA PRO A 1035 -3.41 -0.82 -3.93
C PRO A 1035 -4.34 -0.96 -2.71
N THR A 1036 -3.74 -0.90 -1.53
CA THR A 1036 -4.44 -0.93 -0.23
C THR A 1036 -3.86 0.15 0.69
N ASP A 1037 -4.60 0.54 1.73
CA ASP A 1037 -4.03 1.43 2.74
C ASP A 1037 -2.83 0.75 3.44
N GLY A 1038 -1.69 1.43 3.39
CA GLY A 1038 -0.43 0.93 3.91
C GLY A 1038 0.40 2.02 4.57
N LEU A 1039 1.40 1.59 5.33
CA LEU A 1039 2.40 2.45 5.95
C LEU A 1039 3.73 2.25 5.22
N LEU A 1040 4.20 3.28 4.52
CA LEU A 1040 5.55 3.35 3.98
C LEU A 1040 6.55 3.44 5.12
N VAL A 1041 7.45 2.46 5.21
CA VAL A 1041 8.62 2.46 6.09
C VAL A 1041 9.87 2.33 5.24
N TRP A 1042 10.82 3.24 5.42
CA TRP A 1042 11.98 3.40 4.54
C TRP A 1042 13.16 3.99 5.31
N GLY A 1043 14.36 3.86 4.74
CA GLY A 1043 15.57 4.27 5.41
C GLY A 1043 16.85 3.81 4.72
N ARG A 1044 17.97 4.16 5.35
CA ARG A 1044 19.34 3.94 4.88
C ARG A 1044 20.10 3.11 5.92
N VAL A 1045 21.16 2.44 5.48
CA VAL A 1045 22.06 1.64 6.31
C VAL A 1045 23.48 2.01 5.91
N ILE A 1046 24.15 2.80 6.76
CA ILE A 1046 25.44 3.46 6.50
C ILE A 1046 26.46 2.83 7.44
N ASP A 1047 27.44 2.10 6.92
CA ASP A 1047 28.39 1.26 7.68
C ASP A 1047 27.73 0.27 8.66
N GLY A 1048 26.50 -0.15 8.34
CA GLY A 1048 25.67 -1.00 9.19
C GLY A 1048 24.93 -0.24 10.30
N GLN A 1049 25.01 1.09 10.35
CA GLN A 1049 24.15 1.95 11.17
C GLN A 1049 22.87 2.26 10.42
N ILE A 1050 21.73 1.92 11.01
CA ILE A 1050 20.42 2.09 10.37
C ILE A 1050 19.92 3.51 10.65
N GLN A 1051 19.43 4.19 9.62
CA GLN A 1051 18.77 5.49 9.71
C GLN A 1051 17.34 5.36 9.22
N LEU A 1052 16.37 5.72 10.07
CA LEU A 1052 14.94 5.63 9.77
C LEU A 1052 14.37 6.98 9.35
N GLU A 1053 13.81 7.01 8.15
CA GLU A 1053 13.02 8.14 7.67
C GLU A 1053 11.63 8.12 8.32
N PRO A 1054 10.93 9.28 8.38
CA PRO A 1054 9.55 9.33 8.84
C PRO A 1054 8.61 8.45 8.02
N ALA A 1055 7.76 7.68 8.71
CA ALA A 1055 6.80 6.78 8.07
C ALA A 1055 5.54 7.54 7.59
N PHE A 1056 4.99 7.16 6.43
CA PHE A 1056 3.84 7.84 5.81
C PHE A 1056 2.72 6.87 5.44
N ARG A 1057 1.46 7.30 5.59
CA ARG A 1057 0.33 6.58 5.01
C ARG A 1057 0.30 6.76 3.49
N VAL A 1058 0.27 5.64 2.78
CA VAL A 1058 0.23 5.54 1.32
C VAL A 1058 -0.86 4.56 0.89
N SER A 1059 -1.34 4.67 -0.35
CA SER A 1059 -2.23 3.67 -0.94
C SER A 1059 -1.43 2.90 -2.00
N ALA A 1060 -0.98 1.70 -1.64
CA ALA A 1060 -0.01 0.93 -2.42
C ALA A 1060 -0.16 -0.58 -2.15
N PRO A 1061 0.30 -1.46 -3.06
CA PRO A 1061 0.43 -2.88 -2.78
C PRO A 1061 1.37 -3.14 -1.59
N ILE A 1062 0.96 -4.05 -0.70
CA ILE A 1062 1.77 -4.44 0.45
C ILE A 1062 3.04 -5.16 -0.01
N THR A 1063 4.19 -4.78 0.54
CA THR A 1063 5.48 -5.39 0.22
C THR A 1063 5.57 -6.79 0.86
N PRO A 1064 5.82 -7.86 0.07
CA PRO A 1064 5.99 -9.20 0.61
C PRO A 1064 7.29 -9.31 1.42
N ALA A 1065 7.36 -10.30 2.31
CA ALA A 1065 8.59 -10.62 3.02
C ALA A 1065 9.74 -10.94 2.05
N ALA A 1066 10.91 -10.35 2.29
CA ALA A 1066 12.07 -10.56 1.45
C ALA A 1066 12.55 -12.03 1.52
N SER A 1067 12.82 -12.65 0.37
CA SER A 1067 13.32 -14.03 0.29
C SER A 1067 14.77 -14.19 0.78
N ARG A 1068 15.51 -13.08 0.91
CA ARG A 1068 16.90 -13.02 1.43
C ARG A 1068 17.03 -11.82 2.37
N PRO A 1069 16.37 -11.84 3.54
CA PRO A 1069 16.24 -10.65 4.35
C PRO A 1069 17.56 -10.31 5.04
N THR A 1070 18.09 -9.11 4.80
CA THR A 1070 19.26 -8.58 5.52
C THR A 1070 18.87 -7.95 6.86
N HIS A 1071 17.64 -7.45 6.98
CA HIS A 1071 17.11 -6.79 8.16
C HIS A 1071 15.69 -7.30 8.51
N ARG A 1072 15.19 -6.90 9.69
CA ARG A 1072 13.81 -7.09 10.12
C ARG A 1072 13.21 -5.76 10.56
N LEU A 1073 12.03 -5.46 10.04
CA LEU A 1073 11.16 -4.37 10.48
C LEU A 1073 10.20 -4.90 11.55
N ASP A 1074 10.16 -4.26 12.71
CA ASP A 1074 9.14 -4.43 13.74
C ASP A 1074 8.30 -3.14 13.86
N LEU A 1075 6.97 -3.26 13.78
CA LEU A 1075 6.06 -2.24 14.30
C LEU A 1075 5.77 -2.54 15.77
N ILE A 1076 5.80 -1.54 16.64
CA ILE A 1076 5.82 -1.73 18.10
C ILE A 1076 4.75 -0.84 18.77
N ASP A 1077 4.11 -1.33 19.84
CA ASP A 1077 3.18 -0.55 20.67
C ASP A 1077 3.83 0.14 21.88
N ASP A 1078 3.06 0.93 22.64
CA ASP A 1078 3.57 1.72 23.77
C ASP A 1078 4.22 0.84 24.86
N ASP A 1079 3.74 -0.39 25.04
CA ASP A 1079 4.27 -1.38 25.99
C ASP A 1079 5.52 -2.12 25.48
N GLY A 1080 5.94 -1.88 24.23
CA GLY A 1080 7.11 -2.52 23.63
C GLY A 1080 6.85 -3.90 23.01
N SER A 1081 5.58 -4.25 22.76
CA SER A 1081 5.17 -5.46 22.05
C SER A 1081 5.19 -5.24 20.53
N ALA A 1082 5.55 -6.27 19.76
CA ALA A 1082 5.52 -6.19 18.31
C ALA A 1082 4.08 -6.38 17.78
N LEU A 1083 3.58 -5.38 17.06
CA LEU A 1083 2.29 -5.38 16.35
C LEU A 1083 2.38 -6.09 15.00
N LEU A 1084 3.52 -5.96 14.32
CA LEU A 1084 3.83 -6.59 13.04
C LEU A 1084 5.33 -6.79 12.92
N GLN A 1085 5.75 -7.87 12.26
CA GLN A 1085 7.15 -8.12 11.91
C GLN A 1085 7.26 -8.45 10.41
N LEU A 1086 8.19 -7.81 9.70
CA LEU A 1086 8.45 -8.05 8.28
C LEU A 1086 9.96 -8.27 8.06
N PRO A 1087 10.40 -9.42 7.52
CA PRO A 1087 11.75 -9.60 7.00
C PRO A 1087 11.93 -8.74 5.74
N ILE A 1088 12.96 -7.89 5.71
CA ILE A 1088 13.23 -6.93 4.63
C ILE A 1088 14.67 -7.04 4.12
N GLU A 1089 14.89 -6.56 2.90
CA GLU A 1089 16.21 -6.49 2.26
C GLU A 1089 16.56 -5.02 2.00
N ALA A 1090 17.70 -4.58 2.53
CA ALA A 1090 18.33 -3.32 2.15
C ALA A 1090 19.24 -3.57 0.95
N ALA A 1091 18.95 -2.90 -0.17
CA ALA A 1091 19.71 -3.03 -1.41
C ALA A 1091 20.96 -2.16 -1.36
N ALA A 1092 22.11 -2.69 -1.78
CA ALA A 1092 23.36 -1.94 -1.83
C ALA A 1092 23.30 -0.83 -2.88
N VAL A 1093 23.87 0.32 -2.57
CA VAL A 1093 24.10 1.40 -3.53
C VAL A 1093 25.48 1.19 -4.15
N ASP A 1094 25.60 1.49 -5.44
CA ASP A 1094 26.86 1.74 -6.11
C ASP A 1094 27.59 2.96 -5.54
N HIS A 1095 28.83 3.20 -5.95
CA HIS A 1095 29.55 4.47 -5.74
C HIS A 1095 29.60 5.05 -4.31
N ALA A 1096 29.28 4.29 -3.26
CA ALA A 1096 29.43 4.70 -1.86
C ALA A 1096 30.93 4.82 -1.53
N THR A 1097 31.52 5.98 -1.82
CA THR A 1097 32.95 6.25 -1.65
C THR A 1097 33.23 6.72 -0.23
N GLY A 1098 33.75 5.81 0.60
CA GLY A 1098 34.19 6.12 1.98
C GLY A 1098 33.46 5.30 3.04
N HIS A 1099 32.22 4.88 2.76
CA HIS A 1099 31.37 4.06 3.63
C HIS A 1099 30.60 3.02 2.82
N LEU A 1100 30.11 1.96 3.46
CA LEU A 1100 29.18 1.02 2.83
C LEU A 1100 27.75 1.53 2.99
N GLU A 1101 27.02 1.72 1.89
CA GLU A 1101 25.62 2.13 1.93
C GLU A 1101 24.65 1.10 1.34
N GLN A 1102 23.54 0.88 2.05
CA GLN A 1102 22.37 0.16 1.58
C GLN A 1102 21.11 0.96 1.90
N GLN A 1103 20.03 0.79 1.13
CA GLN A 1103 18.76 1.49 1.38
C GLN A 1103 17.56 0.56 1.21
N PHE A 1104 16.47 0.84 1.91
CA PHE A 1104 15.24 0.05 1.86
C PHE A 1104 14.00 0.94 1.84
N ALA A 1105 12.95 0.46 1.19
CA ALA A 1105 11.60 1.00 1.27
C ALA A 1105 10.59 -0.14 1.14
N VAL A 1106 9.63 -0.19 2.07
CA VAL A 1106 8.58 -1.21 2.13
C VAL A 1106 7.25 -0.58 2.52
N VAL A 1107 6.14 -1.17 2.08
CA VAL A 1107 4.78 -0.84 2.55
C VAL A 1107 4.27 -2.00 3.38
N VAL A 1108 3.91 -1.74 4.64
CA VAL A 1108 3.25 -2.71 5.53
C VAL A 1108 1.75 -2.43 5.63
N PRO A 1109 0.90 -3.44 5.91
CA PRO A 1109 -0.55 -3.24 6.04
C PRO A 1109 -0.89 -2.19 7.09
N TRP A 1110 -1.79 -1.26 6.75
CA TRP A 1110 -2.29 -0.27 7.69
C TRP A 1110 -3.74 -0.58 8.11
N SER A 1111 -4.10 -0.23 9.34
CA SER A 1111 -5.50 -0.21 9.81
C SER A 1111 -5.66 0.78 10.97
N ALA A 1112 -6.89 1.21 11.24
CA ALA A 1112 -7.20 2.06 12.40
C ALA A 1112 -6.83 1.40 13.75
N ALA A 1113 -6.95 0.07 13.84
CA ALA A 1113 -6.55 -0.70 15.02
C ALA A 1113 -5.02 -0.74 15.20
N LEU A 1114 -4.26 -0.77 14.10
CA LEU A 1114 -2.80 -0.62 14.13
C LEU A 1114 -2.42 0.80 14.55
N GLU A 1115 -3.01 1.83 13.93
CA GLU A 1115 -2.72 3.23 14.26
C GLU A 1115 -2.91 3.54 15.75
N ALA A 1116 -4.03 3.09 16.33
CA ALA A 1116 -4.37 3.33 17.73
C ALA A 1116 -3.32 2.76 18.71
N ARG A 1117 -2.55 1.75 18.30
CA ARG A 1117 -1.52 1.09 19.14
C ARG A 1117 -0.09 1.43 18.75
N LEU A 1118 0.19 1.81 17.51
CA LEU A 1118 1.53 1.94 16.96
C LEU A 1118 2.30 3.09 17.62
N SER A 1119 3.27 2.78 18.49
CA SER A 1119 4.12 3.77 19.17
C SER A 1119 5.44 4.02 18.44
N ALA A 1120 5.98 2.97 17.81
CA ALA A 1120 7.34 2.97 17.29
C ALA A 1120 7.51 2.05 16.07
N VAL A 1121 8.47 2.42 15.23
CA VAL A 1121 9.02 1.63 14.14
C VAL A 1121 10.46 1.27 14.53
N ARG A 1122 10.79 -0.02 14.52
CA ARG A 1122 12.18 -0.49 14.68
C ARG A 1122 12.62 -1.24 13.43
N VAL A 1123 13.84 -1.00 12.98
CA VAL A 1123 14.54 -1.89 12.04
C VAL A 1123 15.81 -2.38 12.71
N SER A 1124 16.09 -3.68 12.61
CA SER A 1124 17.31 -4.33 13.13
C SER A 1124 17.99 -5.16 12.06
N ASP A 1125 19.32 -5.17 12.02
CA ASP A 1125 20.10 -6.10 11.20
C ASP A 1125 19.84 -7.56 11.65
N ASN A 1126 19.70 -8.49 10.70
CA ASN A 1126 19.38 -9.89 11.02
C ASN A 1126 20.57 -10.70 11.54
N ARG A 1127 21.80 -10.26 11.24
CA ARG A 1127 23.06 -10.85 11.70
C ARG A 1127 23.53 -10.20 13.00
N LEU A 1128 23.24 -8.91 13.19
CA LEU A 1128 23.59 -8.11 14.36
C LEU A 1128 22.34 -7.38 14.93
N PRO A 1129 21.39 -8.06 15.59
CA PRO A 1129 20.14 -7.45 16.05
C PRO A 1129 20.30 -6.29 17.06
N THR A 1130 21.47 -6.19 17.68
CA THR A 1130 21.98 -5.06 18.46
C THR A 1130 22.03 -3.77 17.64
N ARG A 1131 22.44 -3.85 16.37
CA ARG A 1131 22.36 -2.77 15.38
C ARG A 1131 20.91 -2.62 14.97
N SER A 1132 20.23 -1.70 15.66
CA SER A 1132 18.85 -1.35 15.41
C SER A 1132 18.63 0.14 15.53
N ALA A 1133 17.75 0.68 14.69
CA ALA A 1133 17.21 2.02 14.82
C ALA A 1133 15.76 1.93 15.26
N VAL A 1134 15.36 2.84 16.15
CA VAL A 1134 13.96 2.97 16.60
C VAL A 1134 13.51 4.40 16.41
N ARG A 1135 12.48 4.60 15.59
CA ARG A 1135 11.75 5.87 15.49
C ARG A 1135 10.49 5.74 16.34
N ARG A 1136 10.22 6.71 17.22
CA ARG A 1136 9.05 6.75 18.10
C ARG A 1136 8.17 7.94 17.72
N SER A 1137 6.86 7.82 17.88
CA SER A 1137 5.92 8.94 17.74
C SER A 1137 6.16 9.92 18.89
N ASP A 1138 6.42 11.19 18.58
CA ASP A 1138 6.62 12.19 19.64
C ASP A 1138 5.34 12.48 20.46
N ARG A 1139 4.15 12.04 20.00
CA ARG A 1139 2.91 12.05 20.81
C ARG A 1139 3.01 11.19 22.07
N THR A 1140 3.94 10.23 22.15
CA THR A 1140 4.09 9.32 23.29
C THR A 1140 5.20 9.74 24.28
N ARG A 1141 6.06 10.71 23.92
CA ARG A 1141 7.12 11.22 24.84
C ARG A 1141 6.57 11.85 26.12
N GLY A 1142 5.33 12.35 26.11
CA GLY A 1142 4.71 13.03 27.26
C GLY A 1142 4.42 12.15 28.48
N LEU A 1143 4.50 10.81 28.34
CA LEU A 1143 4.09 9.85 29.38
C LEU A 1143 5.24 9.37 30.30
N ALA A 1144 6.50 9.68 29.97
CA ALA A 1144 7.67 9.08 30.63
C ALA A 1144 8.08 9.69 31.99
N GLY A 1145 7.23 10.52 32.62
CA GLY A 1145 7.62 11.24 33.85
C GLY A 1145 6.52 11.83 34.74
N VAL A 1146 5.24 11.54 34.48
CA VAL A 1146 4.12 12.05 35.29
C VAL A 1146 3.17 10.90 35.60
N GLN A 1147 2.72 10.77 36.85
CA GLN A 1147 1.65 9.84 37.22
C GLN A 1147 0.38 10.20 36.43
N ALA A 1148 0.02 9.37 35.46
CA ALA A 1148 -1.10 9.65 34.57
C ALA A 1148 -2.44 9.54 35.33
N THR A 1149 -3.11 10.66 35.51
CA THR A 1149 -4.54 10.69 35.84
C THR A 1149 -5.32 10.12 34.64
N PRO A 1150 -6.22 9.13 34.83
CA PRO A 1150 -7.01 8.58 33.72
C PRO A 1150 -7.87 9.67 33.07
N GLY A 1151 -7.54 10.07 31.84
CA GLY A 1151 -8.29 11.05 31.05
C GLY A 1151 -7.51 12.25 30.50
N ALA A 1152 -6.27 12.50 30.94
CA ALA A 1152 -5.47 13.62 30.45
C ALA A 1152 -4.74 13.29 29.13
N ARG A 1153 -5.34 13.61 27.97
CA ARG A 1153 -4.63 13.65 26.69
C ARG A 1153 -3.72 14.89 26.65
N MET A 1154 -2.41 14.72 26.41
CA MET A 1154 -1.55 15.84 26.01
C MET A 1154 -1.85 16.23 24.56
N ASN A 1155 -2.40 17.44 24.39
CA ASN A 1155 -2.52 18.23 23.16
C ASN A 1155 -2.59 17.45 21.82
N ASP A 1156 -3.81 17.14 21.38
CA ASP A 1156 -4.17 16.81 19.98
C ASP A 1156 -4.03 18.06 19.07
N ALA A 1157 -2.93 18.81 19.18
CA ALA A 1157 -2.61 19.91 18.27
C ALA A 1157 -2.04 19.34 16.97
N GLY A 1158 -2.73 19.59 15.84
CA GLY A 1158 -2.27 19.22 14.51
C GLY A 1158 -0.96 19.91 14.10
N PRO A 1159 -0.54 19.79 12.82
CA PRO A 1159 0.76 20.31 12.37
C PRO A 1159 0.91 21.83 12.45
N ASP A 1160 -0.19 22.60 12.60
CA ASP A 1160 -0.22 24.06 12.48
C ASP A 1160 0.42 24.49 11.15
N ALA A 1161 -0.20 24.02 10.07
CA ALA A 1161 0.33 24.06 8.72
C ALA A 1161 -0.25 25.22 7.90
N THR A 1162 0.64 25.93 7.22
CA THR A 1162 0.29 27.03 6.30
C THR A 1162 0.72 26.64 4.89
N LEU A 1163 -0.25 26.62 3.97
CA LEU A 1163 -0.02 26.35 2.54
C LEU A 1163 -0.10 27.65 1.75
N SER A 1164 0.98 28.08 1.11
CA SER A 1164 0.91 29.13 0.08
C SER A 1164 1.03 28.52 -1.31
N ARG A 1165 0.15 28.93 -2.22
CA ARG A 1165 -0.01 28.35 -3.55
C ARG A 1165 0.29 29.41 -4.61
N ASP A 1166 1.03 29.03 -5.64
CA ASP A 1166 1.11 29.77 -6.90
C ASP A 1166 0.61 28.90 -8.07
N SER A 1167 0.69 29.42 -9.29
CA SER A 1167 0.23 28.72 -10.50
C SER A 1167 0.92 27.38 -10.81
N ARG A 1168 2.07 27.07 -10.20
CA ARG A 1168 2.90 25.90 -10.48
C ARG A 1168 3.40 25.16 -9.23
N GLN A 1169 3.49 25.84 -8.08
CA GLN A 1169 4.03 25.27 -6.84
C GLN A 1169 3.10 25.45 -5.63
N VAL A 1170 3.26 24.57 -4.64
CA VAL A 1170 2.70 24.72 -3.30
C VAL A 1170 3.85 24.71 -2.30
N ARG A 1171 3.97 25.78 -1.52
CA ARG A 1171 4.90 25.88 -0.39
C ARG A 1171 4.21 25.43 0.88
N VAL A 1172 4.86 24.55 1.62
CA VAL A 1172 4.32 23.90 2.82
C VAL A 1172 5.15 24.29 4.03
N SER A 1173 4.57 25.10 4.91
CA SER A 1173 5.15 25.43 6.21
C SER A 1173 4.35 24.76 7.32
N TRP A 1174 5.01 24.37 8.42
CA TRP A 1174 4.35 23.93 9.65
C TRP A 1174 5.18 24.34 10.88
N SER A 1175 4.52 24.64 12.00
CA SER A 1175 5.20 25.13 13.21
C SER A 1175 5.43 24.03 14.26
N ASN A 1176 4.57 22.99 14.25
CA ASN A 1176 4.60 21.94 15.25
C ASN A 1176 5.76 20.96 15.03
N ARG A 1177 6.80 21.08 15.87
CA ARG A 1177 8.03 20.27 15.81
C ARG A 1177 7.84 18.77 16.04
N ALA A 1178 6.66 18.33 16.50
CA ALA A 1178 6.34 16.90 16.58
C ALA A 1178 6.24 16.24 15.19
N PHE A 1179 6.05 17.03 14.12
CA PHE A 1179 6.05 16.54 12.75
C PHE A 1179 7.42 16.76 12.10
N ALA A 1180 8.08 15.66 11.72
CA ALA A 1180 9.47 15.66 11.26
C ALA A 1180 9.62 15.87 9.74
N MET A 1181 8.58 15.59 8.95
CA MET A 1181 8.61 15.64 7.49
C MET A 1181 7.18 15.63 6.93
N ALA A 1182 6.96 16.19 5.74
CA ALA A 1182 5.69 16.15 5.03
C ALA A 1182 5.82 15.48 3.65
N LEU A 1183 4.77 14.79 3.23
CA LEU A 1183 4.59 14.19 1.90
C LEU A 1183 3.47 14.97 1.21
N VAL A 1184 3.74 15.53 0.04
CA VAL A 1184 2.73 16.20 -0.80
C VAL A 1184 2.29 15.24 -1.90
N ARG A 1185 0.97 15.04 -2.07
CA ARG A 1185 0.41 14.20 -3.13
C ARG A 1185 -0.75 14.90 -3.84
N ASP A 1186 -0.93 14.60 -5.12
CA ASP A 1186 -2.11 15.01 -5.87
C ASP A 1186 -3.38 14.44 -5.20
N GLN A 1187 -4.36 15.30 -4.96
CA GLN A 1187 -5.57 14.93 -4.21
C GLN A 1187 -6.50 14.00 -5.00
N SER A 1188 -6.46 14.04 -6.33
CA SER A 1188 -7.37 13.28 -7.21
C SER A 1188 -6.88 11.88 -7.55
N THR A 1189 -5.56 11.68 -7.60
CA THR A 1189 -4.89 10.44 -8.03
C THR A 1189 -4.11 9.77 -6.90
N GLY A 1190 -3.84 10.48 -5.80
CA GLY A 1190 -2.95 10.02 -4.73
C GLY A 1190 -1.46 10.03 -5.09
N GLN A 1191 -1.09 10.45 -6.32
CA GLN A 1191 0.30 10.43 -6.79
C GLN A 1191 1.18 11.36 -5.97
N ILE A 1192 2.25 10.83 -5.38
CA ILE A 1192 3.21 11.61 -4.57
C ILE A 1192 3.95 12.61 -5.46
N LEU A 1193 3.87 13.89 -5.15
CA LEU A 1193 4.51 14.98 -5.90
C LEU A 1193 5.82 15.44 -5.26
N GLY A 1194 6.02 15.22 -3.96
CA GLY A 1194 7.30 15.49 -3.32
C GLY A 1194 7.37 15.10 -1.84
N PHE A 1195 8.61 14.98 -1.36
CA PHE A 1195 8.93 14.85 0.06
C PHE A 1195 9.56 16.15 0.57
N ILE A 1196 9.10 16.63 1.71
CA ILE A 1196 9.50 17.89 2.33
C ILE A 1196 10.10 17.61 3.70
N ARG A 1197 11.42 17.78 3.79
CA ARG A 1197 12.23 17.63 5.02
C ARG A 1197 12.26 18.90 5.87
N GLU A 1198 12.10 20.07 5.25
CA GLU A 1198 12.19 21.37 5.92
C GLU A 1198 10.89 22.19 5.78
N PRO A 1199 10.36 22.77 6.88
CA PRO A 1199 9.24 23.71 6.83
C PRO A 1199 9.53 24.90 5.89
N GLY A 1200 8.60 25.14 4.97
CA GLY A 1200 8.69 26.22 4.00
C GLY A 1200 9.30 25.82 2.66
N ALA A 1201 9.62 24.55 2.40
CA ALA A 1201 9.97 24.10 1.05
C ALA A 1201 8.75 24.16 0.09
N ALA A 1202 9.02 24.24 -1.21
CA ALA A 1202 8.01 24.25 -2.26
C ALA A 1202 8.05 22.96 -3.09
N VAL A 1203 6.89 22.42 -3.43
CA VAL A 1203 6.71 21.25 -4.31
C VAL A 1203 6.05 21.67 -5.61
N THR A 1204 6.54 21.15 -6.73
CA THR A 1204 5.96 21.40 -8.05
C THR A 1204 4.68 20.60 -8.24
N THR A 1205 3.53 21.27 -8.34
CA THR A 1205 2.21 20.65 -8.53
C THR A 1205 1.64 20.86 -9.93
N ALA A 1206 2.18 21.83 -10.68
CA ALA A 1206 1.65 22.30 -11.95
C ALA A 1206 0.14 22.61 -11.88
N GLY A 1207 -0.28 23.31 -10.82
CA GLY A 1207 -1.65 23.80 -10.61
C GLY A 1207 -2.62 22.80 -9.99
N ARG A 1208 -2.18 21.59 -9.64
CA ARG A 1208 -3.03 20.55 -9.03
C ARG A 1208 -3.41 20.87 -7.58
N THR A 1209 -4.61 20.42 -7.19
CA THR A 1209 -4.99 20.32 -5.77
C THR A 1209 -4.21 19.19 -5.10
N VAL A 1210 -3.83 19.38 -3.84
CA VAL A 1210 -2.93 18.46 -3.14
C VAL A 1210 -3.40 18.21 -1.72
N ASP A 1211 -3.26 16.96 -1.28
CA ASP A 1211 -3.23 16.58 0.13
C ASP A 1211 -1.78 16.74 0.62
N VAL A 1212 -1.61 17.17 1.87
CA VAL A 1212 -0.31 17.20 2.56
C VAL A 1212 -0.37 16.29 3.78
N VAL A 1213 0.46 15.26 3.78
CA VAL A 1213 0.53 14.22 4.82
C VAL A 1213 1.75 14.50 5.70
N PHE A 1214 1.54 14.96 6.92
CA PHE A 1214 2.61 15.25 7.89
C PHE A 1214 2.89 14.01 8.75
N SER A 1215 4.16 13.61 8.89
CA SER A 1215 4.57 12.46 9.71
C SER A 1215 5.16 12.89 11.05
N ASP A 1216 4.70 12.27 12.14
CA ASP A 1216 5.31 12.41 13.48
C ASP A 1216 6.55 11.51 13.67
N GLY A 1217 7.02 10.90 12.59
CA GLY A 1217 8.04 9.87 12.56
C GLY A 1217 7.50 8.45 12.45
N VAL A 1218 6.27 8.20 12.91
CA VAL A 1218 5.69 6.84 12.99
C VAL A 1218 4.26 6.79 12.46
N ARG A 1219 3.44 7.74 12.90
CA ARG A 1219 2.08 8.01 12.44
C ARG A 1219 2.10 9.20 11.49
N SER A 1220 1.00 9.42 10.78
CA SER A 1220 0.86 10.59 9.92
C SER A 1220 -0.56 11.12 9.85
N GLU A 1221 -0.70 12.44 9.70
CA GLU A 1221 -1.95 13.20 9.66
C GLU A 1221 -2.07 13.91 8.31
N THR A 1222 -3.27 13.97 7.72
CA THR A 1222 -3.49 14.57 6.39
C THR A 1222 -4.23 15.89 6.50
N VAL A 1223 -3.65 16.96 5.98
CA VAL A 1223 -4.27 18.27 5.74
C VAL A 1223 -4.64 18.37 4.26
N ARG A 1224 -5.76 19.05 3.94
CA ARG A 1224 -6.29 19.23 2.58
C ARG A 1224 -6.36 20.71 2.21
#